data_AF-A0A945S4Q2-F1
#
_entry.id   AF-A0A945S4Q2-F1
#
_cell.length_a   1.000
_cell.length_b   1.000
_cell.length_c   1.000
_cell.angle_alpha   90.00
_cell.angle_beta   90.00
_cell.angle_gamma   90.00
#
_symmetry.space_group_name_H-M   'P 1'
#
loop_
_entity.id
_entity.type
_entity.pdbx_description
1 polymer ?
#
loop_
_entity_poly.entity_id
_entity_poly.type
_entity_poly.pdbx_seq_one_letter_code
_entity_poly.pdbx_strand_id
1 'polypeptide(L)'
;MPFSTALAARLRNPPKAYRPIPFWSWNEDLTVAETRRQIAEMDRVGIGGYFMHARGGLQTAYMGEDWMANIAAGIDEARERGMGAWAYDENGWPSGFGDGRVNGRGEAFQQKYLRYDAVECECERDDGRGITHVRLMDGRLLQFYFDVNPYYVDTLDPAVTEAFLDDIYHSYSETFAADFGKAMPGFFTDEPQVSRNGIPWSLTLPDRYRDAYGEDLLPLLPELFLPVGQFGRTRYRFWLLVQELFVTCFTQKIHDWCEERGAQLTGHMVLEETLLSQITSNGAVMPHYEFFHVPGMDWLGRHIDPPTTPIQVASVAHQTGRRQILSETFALTGWNVSFEELKWMFDWQMVRGVTQLCQHLEGYSLRGIRKRDYPPSMFFQQPWWDDQYRLFNDAVSRVGMLLSDGDVRADVLVIHPQSSAWLQFDCGDNGDIHNLFNDFMSVTRCLEGAQVQFHYGDERILRRHGSASGRLLRVGTQQYRAVVVPSVDTLAASTIALLSAFAEEGGTLVWAGRLPTSIDGAADDRIAELTGMGQRAASVESVPGALPEPIMRGLVVDRHTGESLTSVAATCRHFDREQAGVPCRFWFFANADAEAGHDARITLPGRSVARLAQEDGTVVALPGDTHADRVTFDCRFEPGGSVAVFVADEEDVFGGISMRETELDPLVPSQLAGRWDCELLDPNTLTLDVCDVLFDGDLTAEAEHISVVQQRALDLEREVDIELRFRVVAIEGFAVEQPLHLVLESPDRFEVSINGRAVDMADCGAYRDSSFRKIDLTGCLAIGENDIRLRTRFTQPAEVYENLRRAAVFEAEKNKLTYDSEIEAIYLLGAFGVCTPGRFTSLPRGATRYTGPFELGPLPVAVPMGDLTPHGLPFFNGRVRLRKEIVLTGDEAEKRCFLFTERMAAVVGVSVNGKRVKDVYWRPYEADLTGALQEGVNVLEIELTSGLRNLLGPHHLEEGESHAAAPRSFFKEPNIWGACSWNDDYCFVEFGIRV
;
A
#
# COMPACT_ATOMS: atom_id res chain seq x y z
N MET A 1 -30.60 -24.58 14.67
CA MET A 1 -31.02 -24.02 13.36
C MET A 1 -29.75 -23.77 12.55
N PRO A 2 -29.75 -23.95 11.22
CA PRO A 2 -28.52 -23.87 10.44
C PRO A 2 -28.03 -22.44 10.22
N PHE A 3 -26.75 -22.31 9.88
CA PHE A 3 -26.09 -21.08 9.45
C PHE A 3 -26.86 -20.35 8.32
N SER A 4 -26.89 -19.01 8.35
CA SER A 4 -27.69 -18.19 7.43
C SER A 4 -27.36 -18.43 5.96
N THR A 5 -28.39 -18.74 5.16
CA THR A 5 -28.27 -18.86 3.71
C THR A 5 -27.98 -17.51 3.04
N ALA A 6 -28.43 -16.40 3.63
CA ALA A 6 -28.16 -15.05 3.14
C ALA A 6 -26.69 -14.67 3.33
N LEU A 7 -26.10 -14.97 4.50
CA LEU A 7 -24.68 -14.76 4.75
C LEU A 7 -23.83 -15.65 3.82
N ALA A 8 -24.19 -16.92 3.67
CA ALA A 8 -23.51 -17.83 2.74
C ALA A 8 -23.56 -17.35 1.26
N ALA A 9 -24.63 -16.67 0.84
CA ALA A 9 -24.71 -16.08 -0.50
C ALA A 9 -23.77 -14.87 -0.65
N ARG A 10 -23.72 -13.99 0.35
CA ARG A 10 -22.79 -12.84 0.39
C ARG A 10 -21.33 -13.29 0.46
N LEU A 11 -21.04 -14.39 1.15
CA LEU A 11 -19.70 -14.98 1.17
C LEU A 11 -19.30 -15.48 -0.20
N ARG A 12 -20.18 -16.15 -0.96
CA ARG A 12 -19.84 -16.59 -2.32
C ARG A 12 -19.56 -15.42 -3.27
N ASN A 13 -20.33 -14.34 -3.19
CA ASN A 13 -20.16 -13.14 -3.99
C ASN A 13 -20.24 -11.88 -3.11
N PRO A 14 -19.09 -11.34 -2.65
CA PRO A 14 -19.06 -10.15 -1.81
C PRO A 14 -19.73 -8.93 -2.47
N PRO A 15 -20.57 -8.17 -1.73
CA PRO A 15 -21.14 -6.92 -2.23
C PRO A 15 -20.06 -5.89 -2.58
N LYS A 16 -20.35 -5.03 -3.57
CA LYS A 16 -19.40 -4.02 -4.06
C LYS A 16 -18.90 -3.03 -3.01
N ALA A 17 -19.72 -2.71 -2.02
CA ALA A 17 -19.33 -1.83 -0.92
C ALA A 17 -18.13 -2.33 -0.08
N TYR A 18 -17.82 -3.63 -0.11
CA TYR A 18 -16.68 -4.23 0.60
C TYR A 18 -15.55 -4.66 -0.33
N ARG A 19 -15.71 -4.43 -1.64
CA ARG A 19 -14.67 -4.71 -2.63
C ARG A 19 -13.60 -3.61 -2.60
N PRO A 20 -12.41 -3.87 -3.17
CA PRO A 20 -11.35 -2.89 -3.20
C PRO A 20 -11.78 -1.61 -3.94
N ILE A 21 -11.19 -0.48 -3.51
CA ILE A 21 -11.40 0.85 -4.10
C ILE A 21 -10.01 1.44 -4.29
N PRO A 22 -9.40 1.32 -5.47
CA PRO A 22 -7.98 1.58 -5.59
C PRO A 22 -7.71 2.96 -6.20
N PHE A 23 -6.44 3.36 -6.20
CA PHE A 23 -6.01 4.60 -6.84
C PHE A 23 -5.91 4.42 -8.34
N TRP A 24 -6.92 4.93 -9.05
CA TRP A 24 -6.90 4.98 -10.50
C TRP A 24 -6.20 6.25 -10.97
N SER A 25 -4.93 6.10 -11.32
CA SER A 25 -4.03 7.19 -11.66
C SER A 25 -4.30 7.71 -13.06
N TRP A 26 -4.96 8.86 -13.15
CA TRP A 26 -5.15 9.65 -14.35
C TRP A 26 -3.87 10.39 -14.68
N ASN A 27 -3.08 9.79 -15.55
CA ASN A 27 -1.73 10.19 -15.89
C ASN A 27 -1.51 10.23 -17.40
N GLU A 28 -2.50 10.58 -18.21
CA GLU A 28 -2.38 10.62 -19.68
C GLU A 28 -3.35 11.67 -20.24
N ASP A 29 -3.43 11.81 -21.56
CA ASP A 29 -4.59 12.42 -22.21
C ASP A 29 -5.85 11.56 -22.02
N LEU A 30 -6.79 12.08 -21.23
CA LEU A 30 -8.00 11.38 -20.81
C LEU A 30 -9.07 11.46 -21.89
N THR A 31 -9.67 10.30 -22.21
CA THR A 31 -10.81 10.25 -23.13
C THR A 31 -11.96 9.50 -22.48
N VAL A 32 -13.18 10.01 -22.68
CA VAL A 32 -14.40 9.39 -22.13
C VAL A 32 -14.53 7.92 -22.54
N ALA A 33 -14.14 7.56 -23.77
CA ALA A 33 -14.23 6.19 -24.25
C ALA A 33 -13.29 5.24 -23.48
N GLU A 34 -12.04 5.66 -23.27
CA GLU A 34 -11.06 4.86 -22.55
C GLU A 34 -11.39 4.80 -21.04
N THR A 35 -11.82 5.91 -20.45
CA THR A 35 -12.38 5.97 -19.09
C THR A 35 -13.46 4.91 -18.87
N ARG A 36 -14.48 4.86 -19.75
CA ARG A 36 -15.56 3.86 -19.64
C ARG A 36 -15.07 2.42 -19.83
N ARG A 37 -14.13 2.19 -20.76
CA ARG A 37 -13.51 0.87 -20.97
C ARG A 37 -12.77 0.40 -19.72
N GLN A 38 -11.94 1.25 -19.13
CA GLN A 38 -11.15 0.93 -17.95
C GLN A 38 -12.04 0.65 -16.72
N ILE A 39 -13.13 1.39 -16.54
CA ILE A 39 -14.11 1.11 -15.48
C ILE A 39 -14.80 -0.26 -15.68
N ALA A 40 -15.11 -0.61 -16.93
CA ALA A 40 -15.67 -1.93 -17.24
C ALA A 40 -14.69 -3.08 -16.91
N GLU A 41 -13.39 -2.87 -17.11
CA GLU A 41 -12.35 -3.82 -16.71
C GLU A 41 -12.29 -4.00 -15.19
N MET A 42 -12.31 -2.89 -14.43
CA MET A 42 -12.34 -2.95 -12.96
C MET A 42 -13.55 -3.74 -12.42
N ASP A 43 -14.74 -3.47 -12.97
CA ASP A 43 -15.98 -4.17 -12.60
C ASP A 43 -15.88 -5.68 -12.82
N ARG A 44 -15.33 -6.09 -13.98
CA ARG A 44 -15.17 -7.50 -14.37
C ARG A 44 -14.33 -8.28 -13.36
N VAL A 45 -13.21 -7.72 -12.93
CA VAL A 45 -12.29 -8.35 -11.97
C VAL A 45 -12.69 -8.13 -10.51
N GLY A 46 -13.85 -7.54 -10.26
CA GLY A 46 -14.42 -7.47 -8.93
C GLY A 46 -13.89 -6.34 -8.05
N ILE A 47 -13.55 -5.20 -8.65
CA ILE A 47 -13.32 -3.93 -7.94
C ILE A 47 -14.67 -3.26 -7.62
N GLY A 48 -14.75 -2.58 -6.47
CA GLY A 48 -15.99 -1.99 -5.93
C GLY A 48 -16.19 -0.51 -6.22
N GLY A 49 -15.11 0.21 -6.51
CA GLY A 49 -15.07 1.64 -6.77
C GLY A 49 -13.67 2.04 -7.19
N TYR A 50 -13.41 3.34 -7.31
CA TYR A 50 -12.08 3.87 -7.66
C TYR A 50 -11.97 5.33 -7.23
N PHE A 51 -10.74 5.74 -6.90
CA PHE A 51 -10.36 7.14 -6.70
C PHE A 51 -9.79 7.70 -8.01
N MET A 52 -10.43 8.73 -8.57
CA MET A 52 -10.00 9.36 -9.83
C MET A 52 -8.83 10.31 -9.57
N HIS A 53 -7.63 9.73 -9.48
CA HIS A 53 -6.43 10.36 -8.92
C HIS A 53 -5.60 11.04 -10.02
N ALA A 54 -5.54 12.38 -10.03
CA ALA A 54 -4.63 13.13 -10.90
C ALA A 54 -3.17 12.86 -10.51
N ARG A 55 -2.36 12.39 -11.45
CA ARG A 55 -0.99 11.94 -11.16
C ARG A 55 0.01 12.39 -12.22
N GLY A 56 1.28 12.46 -11.85
CA GLY A 56 2.38 12.85 -12.75
C GLY A 56 2.30 12.15 -14.12
N GLY A 57 2.45 12.93 -15.18
CA GLY A 57 2.21 12.50 -16.55
C GLY A 57 0.83 12.87 -17.12
N LEU A 58 -0.06 13.45 -16.32
CA LEU A 58 -1.35 13.96 -16.77
C LEU A 58 -1.16 15.04 -17.86
N GLN A 59 -1.76 14.82 -19.04
CA GLN A 59 -1.75 15.78 -20.16
C GLN A 59 -3.05 16.58 -20.24
N THR A 60 -4.18 16.01 -19.80
CA THR A 60 -5.44 16.73 -19.68
C THR A 60 -5.36 17.80 -18.59
N ALA A 61 -5.79 19.02 -18.90
CA ALA A 61 -5.76 20.11 -17.93
C ALA A 61 -6.64 19.80 -16.69
N TYR A 62 -6.04 19.83 -15.50
CA TYR A 62 -6.73 19.60 -14.24
C TYR A 62 -7.87 20.62 -14.03
N MET A 63 -9.04 20.13 -13.63
CA MET A 63 -10.28 20.91 -13.51
C MET A 63 -10.78 21.57 -14.82
N GLY A 64 -10.26 21.16 -15.98
CA GLY A 64 -10.72 21.60 -17.30
C GLY A 64 -12.02 20.92 -17.76
N GLU A 65 -12.49 21.28 -18.96
CA GLU A 65 -13.71 20.71 -19.56
C GLU A 65 -13.58 19.19 -19.77
N ASP A 66 -12.46 18.74 -20.34
CA ASP A 66 -12.21 17.31 -20.58
C ASP A 66 -12.05 16.51 -19.27
N TRP A 67 -11.44 17.13 -18.24
CA TRP A 67 -11.40 16.54 -16.89
C TRP A 67 -12.81 16.30 -16.37
N MET A 68 -13.67 17.34 -16.37
CA MET A 68 -15.05 17.23 -15.88
C MET A 68 -15.91 16.28 -16.72
N ALA A 69 -15.65 16.18 -18.03
CA ALA A 69 -16.31 15.20 -18.88
C ALA A 69 -15.94 13.75 -18.51
N ASN A 70 -14.68 13.50 -18.16
CA ASN A 70 -14.24 12.18 -17.67
C ASN A 70 -14.79 11.88 -16.27
N ILE A 71 -14.85 12.87 -15.37
CA ILE A 71 -15.52 12.71 -14.06
C ILE A 71 -16.99 12.31 -14.25
N ALA A 72 -17.73 13.02 -15.11
CA ALA A 72 -19.12 12.70 -15.42
C ALA A 72 -19.27 11.28 -15.97
N ALA A 73 -18.38 10.86 -16.88
CA ALA A 73 -18.37 9.51 -17.42
C ALA A 73 -18.09 8.44 -16.34
N GLY A 74 -17.18 8.73 -15.41
CA GLY A 74 -16.91 7.89 -14.24
C GLY A 74 -18.15 7.70 -13.37
N ILE A 75 -18.79 8.80 -12.97
CA ILE A 75 -20.00 8.77 -12.15
C ILE A 75 -21.14 8.01 -12.86
N ASP A 76 -21.29 8.19 -14.18
CA ASP A 76 -22.29 7.46 -14.96
C ASP A 76 -22.07 5.94 -14.96
N GLU A 77 -20.85 5.48 -15.26
CA GLU A 77 -20.53 4.05 -15.22
C GLU A 77 -20.65 3.49 -13.80
N ALA A 78 -20.23 4.25 -12.79
CA ALA A 78 -20.37 3.85 -11.40
C ALA A 78 -21.84 3.63 -11.03
N ARG A 79 -22.74 4.52 -11.47
CA ARG A 79 -24.19 4.39 -11.27
C ARG A 79 -24.76 3.15 -11.94
N GLU A 80 -24.39 2.90 -13.20
CA GLU A 80 -24.87 1.75 -13.97
C GLU A 80 -24.40 0.42 -13.38
N ARG A 81 -23.18 0.39 -12.83
CA ARG A 81 -22.55 -0.81 -12.30
C ARG A 81 -22.77 -0.98 -10.80
N GLY A 82 -23.20 0.05 -10.07
CA GLY A 82 -23.27 0.04 -8.61
C GLY A 82 -21.88 0.08 -7.95
N MET A 83 -20.96 0.84 -8.53
CA MET A 83 -19.62 1.13 -7.98
C MET A 83 -19.59 2.54 -7.35
N GLY A 84 -18.52 2.87 -6.63
CA GLY A 84 -18.26 4.23 -6.14
C GLY A 84 -17.17 4.96 -6.92
N ALA A 85 -17.51 6.06 -7.60
CA ALA A 85 -16.56 6.97 -8.25
C ALA A 85 -16.17 8.09 -7.28
N TRP A 86 -15.05 7.94 -6.58
CA TRP A 86 -14.60 8.92 -5.60
C TRP A 86 -13.76 10.01 -6.28
N ALA A 87 -14.02 11.28 -5.94
CA ALA A 87 -13.11 12.35 -6.34
C ALA A 87 -11.85 12.31 -5.49
N TYR A 88 -10.72 12.49 -6.15
CA TYR A 88 -9.47 12.84 -5.51
C TYR A 88 -9.35 14.36 -5.52
N ASP A 89 -9.03 14.98 -4.38
CA ASP A 89 -9.20 16.42 -4.18
C ASP A 89 -7.98 17.28 -4.56
N GLU A 90 -6.97 16.69 -5.23
CA GLU A 90 -5.71 17.38 -5.55
C GLU A 90 -5.13 16.95 -6.92
N ASN A 91 -4.21 17.76 -7.47
CA ASN A 91 -3.33 17.37 -8.58
C ASN A 91 -1.97 16.89 -8.06
N GLY A 92 -1.78 15.57 -7.97
CA GLY A 92 -0.72 14.96 -7.16
C GLY A 92 -1.06 15.02 -5.66
N TRP A 93 -0.06 14.93 -4.80
CA TRP A 93 -0.20 14.99 -3.34
C TRP A 93 0.88 15.90 -2.76
N PRO A 94 0.67 16.51 -1.57
CA PRO A 94 -0.42 16.29 -0.60
C PRO A 94 -1.62 17.24 -0.76
N SER A 95 -2.80 16.90 -0.25
CA SER A 95 -4.03 17.69 -0.41
C SER A 95 -4.01 19.05 0.29
N GLY A 96 -4.52 20.08 -0.39
CA GLY A 96 -4.86 21.37 0.19
C GLY A 96 -4.37 22.58 -0.59
N PHE A 97 -3.52 22.37 -1.60
CA PHE A 97 -2.91 23.45 -2.37
C PHE A 97 -3.63 23.73 -3.70
N GLY A 98 -4.49 22.81 -4.16
CA GLY A 98 -5.40 22.96 -5.29
C GLY A 98 -4.67 23.25 -6.60
N ASP A 99 -3.68 22.42 -6.94
CA ASP A 99 -2.82 22.58 -8.11
C ASP A 99 -2.07 23.93 -8.16
N GLY A 100 -1.76 24.48 -6.99
CA GLY A 100 -1.02 25.74 -6.84
C GLY A 100 -1.92 26.97 -6.69
N ARG A 101 -3.24 26.82 -6.81
CA ARG A 101 -4.21 27.93 -6.78
C ARG A 101 -4.30 28.58 -5.41
N VAL A 102 -4.15 27.81 -4.33
CA VAL A 102 -4.30 28.30 -2.96
C VAL A 102 -3.01 28.98 -2.50
N ASN A 103 -1.88 28.27 -2.52
CA ASN A 103 -0.56 28.82 -2.17
C ASN A 103 -0.08 29.92 -3.14
N GLY A 104 -0.60 29.95 -4.37
CA GLY A 104 -0.39 31.03 -5.34
C GLY A 104 -0.97 32.39 -4.92
N ARG A 105 -1.85 32.44 -3.90
CA ARG A 105 -2.44 33.69 -3.37
C ARG A 105 -1.46 34.51 -2.51
N GLY A 106 -0.27 33.99 -2.24
CA GLY A 106 0.83 34.70 -1.59
C GLY A 106 1.18 34.17 -0.20
N GLU A 107 2.17 34.79 0.43
CA GLU A 107 2.83 34.32 1.65
C GLU A 107 1.85 34.01 2.80
N ALA A 108 0.73 34.72 2.91
CA ALA A 108 -0.29 34.45 3.93
C ALA A 108 -0.85 33.02 3.83
N PHE A 109 -1.04 32.49 2.62
CA PHE A 109 -1.60 31.16 2.36
C PHE A 109 -0.54 30.05 2.34
N GLN A 110 0.74 30.41 2.24
CA GLN A 110 1.85 29.47 2.10
C GLN A 110 2.25 28.88 3.45
N GLN A 111 2.69 27.62 3.46
CA GLN A 111 3.18 26.95 4.66
C GLN A 111 4.43 27.66 5.23
N LYS A 112 4.54 27.76 6.56
CA LYS A 112 5.62 28.49 7.23
C LYS A 112 6.26 27.65 8.34
N TYR A 113 7.53 27.91 8.60
CA TYR A 113 8.30 27.21 9.63
C TYR A 113 8.99 28.18 10.56
N LEU A 114 8.88 27.97 11.86
CA LEU A 114 9.58 28.77 12.86
C LEU A 114 11.08 28.43 12.87
N ARG A 115 11.92 29.46 12.95
CA ARG A 115 13.38 29.39 12.99
C ARG A 115 13.94 30.40 14.00
N TYR A 116 15.20 30.21 14.36
CA TYR A 116 15.93 31.18 15.15
C TYR A 116 17.41 31.25 14.78
N ASP A 117 18.01 32.42 14.96
CA ASP A 117 19.45 32.67 14.88
C ASP A 117 19.94 33.29 16.20
N ALA A 118 21.18 32.98 16.60
CA ALA A 118 21.86 33.72 17.66
C ALA A 118 22.48 35.00 17.07
N VAL A 119 22.13 36.17 17.64
CA VAL A 119 22.56 37.48 17.13
C VAL A 119 23.25 38.31 18.22
N GLU A 120 24.07 39.28 17.82
CA GLU A 120 24.79 40.16 18.77
C GLU A 120 23.94 41.33 19.27
N CYS A 121 23.03 41.83 18.44
CA CYS A 121 22.15 42.96 18.75
C CYS A 121 20.77 42.79 18.10
N GLU A 122 19.78 43.54 18.58
CA GLU A 122 18.45 43.55 17.99
C GLU A 122 18.51 44.28 16.64
N CYS A 123 18.14 43.57 15.57
CA CYS A 123 18.07 44.12 14.22
C CYS A 123 16.82 43.59 13.51
N GLU A 124 16.21 44.41 12.64
CA GLU A 124 15.20 43.89 11.73
C GLU A 124 15.86 43.02 10.66
N ARG A 125 15.19 41.94 10.25
CA ARG A 125 15.64 41.14 9.12
C ARG A 125 15.32 41.86 7.82
N ASP A 126 16.25 41.80 6.88
CA ASP A 126 16.12 42.43 5.57
C ASP A 126 14.95 41.87 4.73
N ASP A 127 14.50 40.65 5.03
CA ASP A 127 13.39 39.96 4.34
C ASP A 127 12.01 40.30 4.93
N GLY A 128 11.93 41.06 6.03
CA GLY A 128 10.68 41.41 6.70
C GLY A 128 10.00 40.24 7.45
N ARG A 129 10.66 39.08 7.59
CA ARG A 129 10.10 37.87 8.23
C ARG A 129 10.49 37.70 9.68
N GLY A 130 11.09 38.74 10.28
CA GLY A 130 11.40 38.77 11.71
C GLY A 130 10.13 38.72 12.56
N ILE A 131 10.13 37.86 13.58
CA ILE A 131 9.01 37.70 14.53
C ILE A 131 9.30 38.49 15.81
N THR A 132 10.39 38.17 16.49
CA THR A 132 10.76 38.80 17.78
C THR A 132 12.21 38.53 18.15
N HIS A 133 12.73 39.25 19.13
CA HIS A 133 14.01 38.95 19.78
C HIS A 133 13.78 38.55 21.23
N VAL A 134 14.46 37.50 21.69
CA VAL A 134 14.39 37.05 23.09
C VAL A 134 15.78 36.87 23.66
N ARG A 135 16.04 37.52 24.80
CA ARG A 135 17.31 37.41 25.52
C ARG A 135 17.23 36.31 26.56
N LEU A 136 18.11 35.32 26.46
CA LEU A 136 18.25 34.25 27.42
C LEU A 136 18.96 34.72 28.70
N MET A 137 18.79 33.96 29.79
CA MET A 137 19.47 34.23 31.05
C MET A 137 21.01 34.13 30.96
N ASP A 138 21.52 33.32 30.02
CA ASP A 138 22.95 33.20 29.76
C ASP A 138 23.54 34.36 28.93
N GLY A 139 22.71 35.35 28.57
CA GLY A 139 23.07 36.55 27.85
C GLY A 139 22.94 36.45 26.33
N ARG A 140 22.76 35.25 25.76
CA ARG A 140 22.53 35.07 24.32
C ARG A 140 21.24 35.79 23.91
N LEU A 141 21.29 36.50 22.78
CA LEU A 141 20.14 37.11 22.15
C LEU A 141 19.75 36.23 20.95
N LEU A 142 18.51 35.76 20.94
CA LEU A 142 17.97 34.97 19.84
C LEU A 142 17.00 35.83 19.02
N GLN A 143 17.17 35.84 17.71
CA GLN A 143 16.21 36.41 16.76
C GLN A 143 15.36 35.27 16.21
N PHE A 144 14.04 35.35 16.38
CA PHE A 144 13.08 34.40 15.80
C PHE A 144 12.50 34.96 14.50
N TYR A 145 12.33 34.09 13.52
CA TYR A 145 11.79 34.39 12.20
C TYR A 145 11.09 33.17 11.63
N PHE A 146 10.44 33.31 10.48
CA PHE A 146 9.88 32.15 9.77
C PHE A 146 10.42 32.01 8.35
N ASP A 147 10.66 30.76 7.95
CA ASP A 147 10.84 30.38 6.55
C ASP A 147 9.49 30.10 5.91
N VAL A 148 9.41 30.26 4.59
CA VAL A 148 8.20 30.03 3.80
C VAL A 148 8.46 28.90 2.81
N ASN A 149 7.55 27.93 2.78
CA ASN A 149 7.43 26.98 1.68
C ASN A 149 6.36 27.47 0.71
N PRO A 150 6.73 28.01 -0.46
CA PRO A 150 5.77 28.57 -1.39
C PRO A 150 4.96 27.53 -2.15
N TYR A 151 5.32 26.24 -2.04
CA TYR A 151 4.73 25.14 -2.81
C TYR A 151 3.67 24.35 -2.04
N TYR A 152 3.36 24.74 -0.81
CA TYR A 152 2.31 24.13 0.00
C TYR A 152 1.62 25.17 0.88
N VAL A 153 0.57 24.76 1.59
CA VAL A 153 -0.37 25.66 2.27
C VAL A 153 -0.27 25.65 3.80
N ASP A 154 -0.65 26.76 4.42
CA ASP A 154 -0.80 26.90 5.87
C ASP A 154 -2.12 26.26 6.33
N THR A 155 -2.06 24.97 6.69
CA THR A 155 -3.20 24.16 7.13
C THR A 155 -3.73 24.53 8.53
N LEU A 156 -3.08 25.48 9.22
CA LEU A 156 -3.49 25.96 10.55
C LEU A 156 -4.43 27.17 10.49
N ASP A 157 -4.59 27.79 9.31
CA ASP A 157 -5.49 28.92 9.09
C ASP A 157 -6.77 28.46 8.38
N PRO A 158 -7.96 28.63 8.99
CA PRO A 158 -9.22 28.19 8.39
C PRO A 158 -9.59 28.95 7.11
N ALA A 159 -9.04 30.15 6.86
CA ALA A 159 -9.26 30.89 5.62
C ALA A 159 -8.54 30.25 4.42
N VAL A 160 -7.44 29.53 4.67
CA VAL A 160 -6.68 28.82 3.64
C VAL A 160 -7.45 27.59 3.17
N THR A 161 -7.99 26.80 4.11
CA THR A 161 -8.86 25.66 3.77
C THR A 161 -10.15 26.11 3.09
N GLU A 162 -10.70 27.28 3.44
CA GLU A 162 -11.88 27.84 2.77
C GLU A 162 -11.59 28.13 1.29
N ALA A 163 -10.44 28.72 1.00
CA ALA A 163 -9.98 28.92 -0.37
C ALA A 163 -9.82 27.59 -1.14
N PHE A 164 -9.35 26.54 -0.47
CA PHE A 164 -9.25 25.20 -1.06
C PHE A 164 -10.62 24.60 -1.39
N LEU A 165 -11.59 24.71 -0.46
CA LEU A 165 -12.97 24.28 -0.70
C LEU A 165 -13.62 25.04 -1.86
N ASP A 166 -13.39 26.35 -1.95
CA ASP A 166 -13.92 27.20 -3.02
C ASP A 166 -13.33 26.83 -4.40
N ASP A 167 -12.02 26.60 -4.47
CA ASP A 167 -11.34 26.35 -5.75
C ASP A 167 -11.57 24.93 -6.28
N ILE A 168 -11.70 23.94 -5.39
CA ILE A 168 -11.72 22.52 -5.74
C ILE A 168 -13.10 21.90 -5.50
N TYR A 169 -13.56 21.88 -4.24
CA TYR A 169 -14.77 21.16 -3.85
C TYR A 169 -16.05 21.79 -4.44
N HIS A 170 -16.10 23.11 -4.54
CA HIS A 170 -17.25 23.83 -5.08
C HIS A 170 -17.53 23.41 -6.53
N SER A 171 -16.49 23.32 -7.37
CA SER A 171 -16.60 22.91 -8.79
C SER A 171 -17.28 21.54 -8.96
N TYR A 172 -16.94 20.58 -8.09
CA TYR A 172 -17.61 19.27 -8.07
C TYR A 172 -19.06 19.40 -7.59
N SER A 173 -19.33 20.20 -6.56
CA SER A 173 -20.69 20.35 -6.03
C SER A 173 -21.65 21.02 -7.01
N GLU A 174 -21.19 22.02 -7.78
CA GLU A 174 -22.03 22.70 -8.77
C GLU A 174 -22.52 21.75 -9.86
N THR A 175 -21.70 20.78 -10.23
CA THR A 175 -21.96 19.88 -11.36
C THR A 175 -22.57 18.55 -10.91
N PHE A 176 -22.13 18.01 -9.77
CA PHE A 176 -22.37 16.61 -9.37
C PHE A 176 -23.04 16.43 -8.00
N ALA A 177 -23.54 17.49 -7.35
CA ALA A 177 -24.16 17.38 -6.02
C ALA A 177 -25.32 16.36 -5.94
N ALA A 178 -26.02 16.10 -7.05
CA ALA A 178 -27.10 15.11 -7.09
C ALA A 178 -26.62 13.65 -6.87
N ASP A 179 -25.34 13.39 -7.15
CA ASP A 179 -24.69 12.08 -7.06
C ASP A 179 -23.90 11.86 -5.77
N PHE A 180 -23.72 12.90 -4.95
CA PHE A 180 -23.07 12.80 -3.65
C PHE A 180 -23.76 11.77 -2.74
N GLY A 181 -22.94 10.94 -2.10
CA GLY A 181 -23.39 9.82 -1.27
C GLY A 181 -24.05 8.66 -2.04
N LYS A 182 -24.00 8.70 -3.38
CA LYS A 182 -24.58 7.69 -4.28
C LYS A 182 -23.51 7.11 -5.22
N ALA A 183 -23.55 7.48 -6.49
CA ALA A 183 -22.55 7.06 -7.49
C ALA A 183 -21.20 7.76 -7.27
N MET A 184 -21.22 8.95 -6.66
CA MET A 184 -20.04 9.64 -6.16
C MET A 184 -20.11 9.67 -4.64
N PRO A 185 -19.50 8.72 -3.92
CA PRO A 185 -19.65 8.64 -2.47
C PRO A 185 -19.11 9.89 -1.76
N GLY A 186 -18.00 10.44 -2.24
CA GLY A 186 -17.35 11.59 -1.63
C GLY A 186 -15.94 11.86 -2.17
N PHE A 187 -15.10 12.37 -1.27
CA PHE A 187 -13.75 12.85 -1.59
C PHE A 187 -12.69 12.07 -0.82
N PHE A 188 -11.54 11.88 -1.46
CA PHE A 188 -10.31 11.41 -0.83
C PHE A 188 -9.36 12.58 -0.60
N THR A 189 -8.89 12.72 0.63
CA THR A 189 -7.86 13.70 1.04
C THR A 189 -6.58 12.96 1.39
N ASP A 190 -5.48 13.30 0.73
CA ASP A 190 -4.22 12.56 0.72
C ASP A 190 -3.10 13.32 1.43
N GLU A 191 -2.48 12.69 2.43
CA GLU A 191 -1.26 13.15 3.08
C GLU A 191 -1.18 14.63 3.54
N PRO A 192 -2.26 15.28 4.03
CA PRO A 192 -2.16 16.67 4.46
C PRO A 192 -1.19 16.79 5.66
N GLN A 193 -0.45 17.89 5.72
CA GLN A 193 0.60 18.08 6.74
C GLN A 193 0.71 19.52 7.25
N VAL A 194 1.23 19.70 8.46
CA VAL A 194 1.56 21.03 9.03
C VAL A 194 3.01 21.42 8.74
N SER A 195 3.90 20.46 8.56
CA SER A 195 5.32 20.67 8.30
C SER A 195 6.00 19.43 7.70
N ARG A 196 7.21 19.58 7.18
CA ARG A 196 8.10 18.46 6.85
C ARG A 196 9.49 18.72 7.46
N ASN A 197 9.70 18.21 8.68
CA ASN A 197 10.92 18.35 9.49
C ASN A 197 11.23 19.78 10.01
N GLY A 198 10.26 20.41 10.69
CA GLY A 198 10.49 21.66 11.42
C GLY A 198 9.35 22.02 12.37
N ILE A 199 9.52 23.07 13.18
CA ILE A 199 8.43 23.61 14.00
C ILE A 199 7.47 24.39 13.09
N PRO A 200 6.18 24.02 12.99
CA PRO A 200 5.22 24.71 12.14
C PRO A 200 4.94 26.12 12.65
N TRP A 201 4.62 27.04 11.74
CA TRP A 201 4.25 28.40 12.07
C TRP A 201 3.04 28.86 11.27
N SER A 202 2.18 29.66 11.90
CA SER A 202 1.11 30.39 11.24
C SER A 202 1.06 31.81 11.78
N LEU A 203 0.67 32.76 10.93
CA LEU A 203 0.53 34.17 11.34
C LEU A 203 -0.57 34.35 12.39
N THR A 204 -1.53 33.41 12.47
CA THR A 204 -2.60 33.43 13.48
C THR A 204 -2.15 32.86 14.82
N LEU A 205 -1.06 32.09 14.86
CA LEU A 205 -0.68 31.28 16.02
C LEU A 205 -0.46 32.07 17.31
N PRO A 206 0.18 33.27 17.32
CA PRO A 206 0.34 34.06 18.54
C PRO A 206 -1.01 34.48 19.17
N ASP A 207 -1.96 34.91 18.34
CA ASP A 207 -3.29 35.32 18.81
C ASP A 207 -4.08 34.10 19.29
N ARG A 208 -4.04 32.98 18.56
CA ARG A 208 -4.70 31.72 18.96
C ARG A 208 -4.13 31.18 20.27
N TYR A 209 -2.82 31.29 20.48
CA TYR A 209 -2.17 30.87 21.73
C TYR A 209 -2.61 31.73 22.91
N ARG A 210 -2.66 33.05 22.72
CA ARG A 210 -3.15 33.99 23.73
C ARG A 210 -4.60 33.73 24.08
N ASP A 211 -5.44 33.44 23.10
CA ASP A 211 -6.86 33.13 23.31
C ASP A 211 -7.05 31.79 24.05
N ALA A 212 -6.24 30.78 23.74
CA ALA A 212 -6.32 29.46 24.36
C ALA A 212 -5.78 29.43 25.81
N TYR A 213 -4.71 30.18 26.10
CA TYR A 213 -3.96 30.03 27.36
C TYR A 213 -3.83 31.31 28.19
N GLY A 214 -4.26 32.47 27.68
CA GLY A 214 -4.13 33.76 28.36
C GLY A 214 -2.68 34.24 28.54
N GLU A 215 -1.75 33.72 27.74
CA GLU A 215 -0.30 33.96 27.81
C GLU A 215 0.23 34.33 26.42
N ASP A 216 1.27 35.16 26.34
CA ASP A 216 1.89 35.51 25.06
C ASP A 216 2.92 34.43 24.65
N LEU A 217 2.82 33.95 23.41
CA LEU A 217 3.71 32.93 22.86
C LEU A 217 5.11 33.49 22.55
N LEU A 218 5.20 34.75 22.11
CA LEU A 218 6.46 35.30 21.56
C LEU A 218 7.62 35.27 22.57
N PRO A 219 7.43 35.61 23.86
CA PRO A 219 8.49 35.48 24.86
C PRO A 219 8.92 34.04 25.15
N LEU A 220 8.09 33.05 24.81
CA LEU A 220 8.28 31.64 25.13
C LEU A 220 8.95 30.83 24.00
N LEU A 221 9.13 31.43 22.81
CA LEU A 221 9.69 30.74 21.65
C LEU A 221 11.02 30.01 21.90
N PRO A 222 11.97 30.50 22.74
CA PRO A 222 13.18 29.74 23.04
C PRO A 222 12.91 28.38 23.67
N GLU A 223 11.82 28.23 24.42
CA GLU A 223 11.48 26.98 25.10
C GLU A 223 11.06 25.87 24.13
N LEU A 224 10.68 26.22 22.90
CA LEU A 224 10.38 25.24 21.84
C LEU A 224 11.64 24.57 21.28
N PHE A 225 12.77 25.27 21.31
CA PHE A 225 14.04 24.79 20.73
C PHE A 225 15.08 24.40 21.78
N LEU A 226 14.93 24.87 23.02
CA LEU A 226 15.93 24.71 24.07
C LEU A 226 15.26 24.29 25.39
N PRO A 227 15.92 23.47 26.23
CA PRO A 227 15.42 23.08 27.54
C PRO A 227 15.64 24.21 28.57
N VAL A 228 14.97 25.35 28.34
CA VAL A 228 15.03 26.55 29.19
C VAL A 228 13.64 26.90 29.74
N GLY A 229 13.58 27.63 30.84
CA GLY A 229 12.31 28.08 31.42
C GLY A 229 11.37 26.92 31.77
N GLN A 230 10.10 27.00 31.36
CA GLN A 230 9.09 25.96 31.56
C GLN A 230 8.81 25.17 30.27
N PHE A 231 9.88 24.78 29.56
CA PHE A 231 9.77 24.17 28.24
C PHE A 231 8.80 23.01 28.13
N GLY A 232 8.70 22.14 29.14
CA GLY A 232 7.74 21.03 29.11
C GLY A 232 6.29 21.52 28.95
N ARG A 233 5.89 22.54 29.72
CA ARG A 233 4.56 23.15 29.68
C ARG A 233 4.33 23.88 28.35
N THR A 234 5.34 24.62 27.89
CA THR A 234 5.25 25.41 26.66
C THR A 234 5.15 24.50 25.43
N ARG A 235 5.99 23.46 25.32
CA ARG A 235 5.94 22.49 24.23
C ARG A 235 4.63 21.71 24.23
N TYR A 236 4.15 21.26 25.40
CA TYR A 236 2.85 20.61 25.51
C TYR A 236 1.72 21.48 24.96
N ARG A 237 1.60 22.73 25.45
CA ARG A 237 0.57 23.68 25.00
C ARG A 237 0.70 24.04 23.53
N PHE A 238 1.91 24.27 23.06
CA PHE A 238 2.17 24.61 21.66
C PHE A 238 1.71 23.49 20.73
N TRP A 239 2.15 22.25 20.97
CA TRP A 239 1.79 21.12 20.12
C TRP A 239 0.33 20.72 20.25
N LEU A 240 -0.27 20.83 21.45
CA LEU A 240 -1.70 20.65 21.61
C LEU A 240 -2.49 21.66 20.77
N LEU A 241 -2.10 22.94 20.79
CA LEU A 241 -2.74 23.97 19.98
C LEU A 241 -2.54 23.73 18.48
N VAL A 242 -1.32 23.48 18.02
CA VAL A 242 -1.04 23.17 16.61
C VAL A 242 -1.91 22.01 16.12
N GLN A 243 -2.01 20.96 16.92
CA GLN A 243 -2.79 19.78 16.58
C GLN A 243 -4.30 20.06 16.58
N GLU A 244 -4.82 20.82 17.56
CA GLU A 244 -6.22 21.25 17.56
C GLU A 244 -6.55 22.15 16.37
N LEU A 245 -5.65 23.07 16.02
CA LEU A 245 -5.80 23.94 14.85
C LEU A 245 -5.81 23.13 13.56
N PHE A 246 -4.89 22.19 13.39
CA PHE A 246 -4.84 21.40 12.17
C PHE A 246 -6.11 20.56 11.97
N VAL A 247 -6.57 19.88 13.03
CA VAL A 247 -7.83 19.13 12.99
C VAL A 247 -9.01 20.04 12.66
N THR A 248 -9.16 21.17 13.36
CA THR A 248 -10.36 22.02 13.24
C THR A 248 -10.37 22.88 11.99
N CYS A 249 -9.20 23.37 11.55
CA CYS A 249 -9.09 24.27 10.41
C CYS A 249 -9.01 23.52 9.08
N PHE A 250 -8.52 22.27 9.08
CA PHE A 250 -8.40 21.45 7.88
C PHE A 250 -9.39 20.27 7.87
N THR A 251 -9.11 19.19 8.61
CA THR A 251 -9.85 17.92 8.47
C THR A 251 -11.33 18.04 8.83
N GLN A 252 -11.64 18.62 10.00
CA GLN A 252 -13.03 18.82 10.42
C GLN A 252 -13.75 19.79 9.48
N LYS A 253 -13.08 20.85 9.01
CA LYS A 253 -13.71 21.83 8.10
C LYS A 253 -14.13 21.19 6.78
N ILE A 254 -13.30 20.30 6.22
CA ILE A 254 -13.65 19.51 5.02
C ILE A 254 -14.75 18.49 5.35
N HIS A 255 -14.65 17.79 6.48
CA HIS A 255 -15.66 16.83 6.92
C HIS A 255 -17.04 17.48 7.02
N ASP A 256 -17.14 18.62 7.70
CA ASP A 256 -18.40 19.34 7.93
C ASP A 256 -18.97 19.83 6.59
N TRP A 257 -18.13 20.31 5.67
CA TRP A 257 -18.56 20.67 4.32
C TRP A 257 -19.17 19.49 3.55
N CYS A 258 -18.54 18.32 3.64
CA CYS A 258 -19.01 17.07 3.02
C CYS A 258 -20.33 16.60 3.63
N GLU A 259 -20.40 16.52 4.96
CA GLU A 259 -21.58 16.06 5.71
C GLU A 259 -22.81 16.93 5.42
N GLU A 260 -22.65 18.26 5.37
CA GLU A 260 -23.71 19.20 5.01
C GLU A 260 -24.33 18.96 3.62
N ARG A 261 -23.59 18.30 2.72
CA ARG A 261 -23.97 18.03 1.32
C ARG A 261 -24.28 16.57 1.05
N GLY A 262 -24.21 15.71 2.07
CA GLY A 262 -24.42 14.26 1.92
C GLY A 262 -23.29 13.53 1.19
N ALA A 263 -22.10 14.13 1.15
CA ALA A 263 -20.88 13.49 0.66
C ALA A 263 -20.08 12.89 1.82
N GLN A 264 -19.25 11.90 1.54
CA GLN A 264 -18.31 11.33 2.50
C GLN A 264 -16.92 11.97 2.35
N LEU A 265 -16.15 11.89 3.43
CA LEU A 265 -14.73 12.21 3.46
C LEU A 265 -13.96 10.95 3.86
N THR A 266 -12.99 10.55 3.05
CA THR A 266 -12.04 9.46 3.31
C THR A 266 -10.62 9.97 3.04
N GLY A 267 -9.60 9.24 3.45
CA GLY A 267 -8.21 9.66 3.30
C GLY A 267 -7.33 9.15 4.43
N HIS A 268 -6.07 9.58 4.45
CA HIS A 268 -5.11 9.30 5.52
C HIS A 268 -4.17 10.48 5.74
N MET A 269 -3.38 10.38 6.80
CA MET A 269 -2.38 11.37 7.16
C MET A 269 -1.01 10.91 6.67
N VAL A 270 -0.06 11.83 6.51
CA VAL A 270 1.31 11.48 6.12
C VAL A 270 2.13 11.01 7.33
N LEU A 271 3.05 10.05 7.15
CA LEU A 271 4.08 9.66 8.13
C LEU A 271 3.54 9.23 9.52
N GLU A 272 2.64 8.25 9.52
CA GLU A 272 1.84 7.82 10.68
C GLU A 272 2.55 6.85 11.63
N GLU A 273 3.72 6.34 11.25
CA GLU A 273 4.30 5.08 11.76
C GLU A 273 4.97 5.22 13.13
N THR A 274 5.59 6.37 13.40
CA THR A 274 6.38 6.62 14.62
C THR A 274 5.96 7.91 15.33
N LEU A 275 6.26 8.01 16.64
CA LEU A 275 5.97 9.24 17.39
C LEU A 275 6.66 10.46 16.77
N LEU A 276 7.93 10.32 16.38
CA LEU A 276 8.73 11.42 15.82
C LEU A 276 8.18 11.89 14.46
N SER A 277 7.91 10.94 13.55
CA SER A 277 7.40 11.24 12.21
C SER A 277 6.03 11.92 12.28
N GLN A 278 5.18 11.51 13.22
CA GLN A 278 3.90 12.20 13.47
C GLN A 278 4.07 13.61 14.01
N ILE A 279 5.03 13.89 14.90
CA ILE A 279 5.24 15.26 15.41
C ILE A 279 5.59 16.20 14.28
N THR A 280 6.56 15.80 13.44
CA THR A 280 7.10 16.65 12.39
C THR A 280 6.14 16.90 11.24
N SER A 281 5.08 16.10 11.11
CA SER A 281 4.09 16.22 10.02
C SER A 281 2.67 16.56 10.45
N ASN A 282 2.24 16.17 11.65
CA ASN A 282 0.84 16.25 12.08
C ASN A 282 0.66 16.78 13.53
N GLY A 283 1.71 16.75 14.35
CA GLY A 283 1.58 16.80 15.81
C GLY A 283 1.05 15.48 16.39
N ALA A 284 -0.06 14.96 15.89
CA ALA A 284 -0.58 13.60 16.13
C ALA A 284 -1.69 13.22 15.15
N VAL A 285 -1.75 11.95 14.73
CA VAL A 285 -2.67 11.51 13.67
C VAL A 285 -4.04 11.06 14.17
N MET A 286 -4.12 10.37 15.31
CA MET A 286 -5.36 9.74 15.80
C MET A 286 -6.58 10.68 15.83
N PRO A 287 -6.50 11.95 16.26
CA PRO A 287 -7.67 12.82 16.30
C PRO A 287 -8.20 13.24 14.92
N HIS A 288 -7.43 13.08 13.84
CA HIS A 288 -7.93 13.31 12.48
C HIS A 288 -8.91 12.22 12.07
N TYR A 289 -8.68 10.97 12.47
CA TYR A 289 -9.54 9.83 12.12
C TYR A 289 -10.99 9.96 12.61
N GLU A 290 -11.28 10.78 13.63
CA GLU A 290 -12.65 11.06 14.07
C GLU A 290 -13.52 11.68 12.95
N PHE A 291 -12.89 12.43 12.06
CA PHE A 291 -13.51 13.23 11.01
C PHE A 291 -13.44 12.58 9.62
N PHE A 292 -12.97 11.33 9.52
CA PHE A 292 -13.14 10.54 8.32
C PHE A 292 -14.36 9.61 8.45
N HIS A 293 -15.17 9.55 7.40
CA HIS A 293 -16.31 8.64 7.31
C HIS A 293 -15.84 7.19 7.13
N VAL A 294 -14.80 7.04 6.32
CA VAL A 294 -13.99 5.83 6.17
C VAL A 294 -12.55 6.26 6.46
N PRO A 295 -12.06 6.12 7.71
CA PRO A 295 -10.68 6.47 8.02
C PRO A 295 -9.73 5.51 7.30
N GLY A 296 -8.69 6.08 6.68
CA GLY A 296 -7.64 5.34 5.97
C GLY A 296 -6.29 5.43 6.67
N MET A 297 -5.36 4.63 6.18
CA MET A 297 -3.94 4.72 6.48
C MET A 297 -3.10 4.53 5.22
N ASP A 298 -1.85 4.97 5.28
CA ASP A 298 -0.84 4.66 4.27
C ASP A 298 0.08 3.51 4.74
N TRP A 299 0.24 2.49 3.88
CA TRP A 299 1.14 1.36 4.08
C TRP A 299 1.87 1.01 2.78
N LEU A 300 2.92 1.78 2.49
CA LEU A 300 3.79 1.56 1.34
C LEU A 300 4.79 0.40 1.56
N GLY A 301 5.22 -0.24 0.48
CA GLY A 301 6.35 -1.18 0.45
C GLY A 301 6.04 -2.61 0.91
N ARG A 302 7.05 -3.48 0.81
CA ARG A 302 6.93 -4.94 1.02
C ARG A 302 7.37 -5.38 2.42
N HIS A 303 6.65 -4.93 3.45
CA HIS A 303 6.96 -5.21 4.86
C HIS A 303 5.72 -5.16 5.77
N ILE A 304 5.86 -5.61 7.03
CA ILE A 304 4.76 -5.81 8.00
C ILE A 304 5.12 -5.34 9.43
N ASP A 305 5.88 -4.26 9.58
CA ASP A 305 6.27 -3.70 10.89
C ASP A 305 6.60 -2.20 10.73
N PRO A 306 6.23 -1.30 11.66
CA PRO A 306 5.61 -1.52 12.97
C PRO A 306 4.07 -1.66 12.95
N PRO A 307 3.44 -2.35 13.93
CA PRO A 307 1.98 -2.51 14.01
C PRO A 307 1.21 -1.23 14.39
N THR A 308 1.90 -0.10 14.60
CA THR A 308 1.32 1.15 15.09
C THR A 308 0.18 1.64 14.22
N THR A 309 0.43 1.83 12.93
CA THR A 309 -0.49 2.48 11.99
C THR A 309 -1.86 1.79 11.92
N PRO A 310 -1.97 0.47 11.62
CA PRO A 310 -3.27 -0.19 11.56
C PRO A 310 -4.01 -0.19 12.90
N ILE A 311 -3.29 -0.29 14.02
CA ILE A 311 -3.93 -0.28 15.36
C ILE A 311 -4.45 1.13 15.71
N GLN A 312 -3.73 2.20 15.35
CA GLN A 312 -4.18 3.58 15.57
C GLN A 312 -5.50 3.85 14.87
N VAL A 313 -5.56 3.62 13.55
CA VAL A 313 -6.75 3.88 12.74
C VAL A 313 -7.93 3.01 13.18
N ALA A 314 -7.68 1.72 13.46
CA ALA A 314 -8.71 0.81 13.94
C ALA A 314 -9.24 1.21 15.32
N SER A 315 -8.37 1.67 16.22
CA SER A 315 -8.79 2.11 17.56
C SER A 315 -9.78 3.26 17.49
N VAL A 316 -9.49 4.30 16.69
CA VAL A 316 -10.37 5.46 16.55
C VAL A 316 -11.65 5.09 15.81
N ALA A 317 -11.56 4.33 14.72
CA ALA A 317 -12.71 3.85 13.98
C ALA A 317 -13.68 3.08 14.90
N HIS A 318 -13.18 2.11 15.67
CA HIS A 318 -13.99 1.31 16.57
C HIS A 318 -14.57 2.10 17.74
N GLN A 319 -13.84 3.10 18.27
CA GLN A 319 -14.29 4.00 19.35
C GLN A 319 -15.39 4.95 18.88
N THR A 320 -15.34 5.39 17.63
CA THR A 320 -16.31 6.32 17.02
C THR A 320 -17.44 5.62 16.27
N GLY A 321 -17.40 4.28 16.17
CA GLY A 321 -18.44 3.47 15.53
C GLY A 321 -18.35 3.40 14.01
N ARG A 322 -17.22 3.80 13.41
CA ARG A 322 -16.94 3.61 11.98
C ARG A 322 -16.72 2.11 11.70
N ARG A 323 -17.29 1.63 10.60
CA ARG A 323 -17.33 0.19 10.26
C ARG A 323 -16.31 -0.21 9.20
N GLN A 324 -15.89 0.73 8.36
CA GLN A 324 -14.91 0.49 7.30
C GLN A 324 -13.64 1.29 7.58
N ILE A 325 -12.50 0.65 7.38
CA ILE A 325 -11.16 1.20 7.52
C ILE A 325 -10.40 0.87 6.24
N LEU A 326 -9.92 1.91 5.56
CA LEU A 326 -9.21 1.82 4.30
C LEU A 326 -7.70 1.67 4.54
N SER A 327 -6.99 1.05 3.59
CA SER A 327 -5.52 1.05 3.57
C SER A 327 -5.04 1.23 2.14
N GLU A 328 -4.32 2.34 1.89
CA GLU A 328 -3.48 2.47 0.70
C GLU A 328 -2.29 1.53 0.86
N THR A 329 -2.10 0.60 -0.08
CA THR A 329 -0.98 -0.34 0.00
C THR A 329 -0.55 -0.88 -1.37
N PHE A 330 0.60 -1.57 -1.38
CA PHE A 330 1.28 -2.20 -2.53
C PHE A 330 2.18 -1.32 -3.39
N ALA A 331 2.25 -0.02 -3.12
CA ALA A 331 3.29 0.82 -3.69
C ALA A 331 4.69 0.27 -3.36
N LEU A 332 5.67 0.51 -4.23
CA LEU A 332 7.08 0.12 -4.07
C LEU A 332 7.36 -1.39 -3.99
N THR A 333 6.36 -2.25 -4.12
CA THR A 333 6.54 -3.71 -3.97
C THR A 333 7.26 -4.36 -5.15
N GLY A 334 7.36 -3.63 -6.27
CA GLY A 334 8.01 -4.06 -7.51
C GLY A 334 7.11 -4.90 -8.41
N TRP A 335 7.45 -4.95 -9.70
CA TRP A 335 6.73 -5.73 -10.72
C TRP A 335 6.77 -7.26 -10.50
N ASN A 336 7.59 -7.75 -9.57
CA ASN A 336 7.74 -9.16 -9.26
C ASN A 336 6.86 -9.64 -8.09
N VAL A 337 6.11 -8.74 -7.44
CA VAL A 337 5.30 -9.09 -6.28
C VAL A 337 4.28 -10.17 -6.63
N SER A 338 4.13 -11.15 -5.74
CA SER A 338 3.20 -12.26 -5.93
C SER A 338 1.92 -12.11 -5.13
N PHE A 339 0.84 -12.78 -5.55
CA PHE A 339 -0.44 -12.78 -4.83
C PHE A 339 -0.34 -13.26 -3.39
N GLU A 340 0.56 -14.21 -3.12
CA GLU A 340 0.83 -14.67 -1.74
C GLU A 340 1.36 -13.54 -0.87
N GLU A 341 2.25 -12.70 -1.40
CA GLU A 341 2.86 -11.59 -0.67
C GLU A 341 1.88 -10.43 -0.49
N LEU A 342 1.12 -10.11 -1.54
CA LEU A 342 0.02 -9.14 -1.47
C LEU A 342 -0.99 -9.56 -0.39
N LYS A 343 -1.35 -10.84 -0.37
CA LYS A 343 -2.27 -11.39 0.62
C LYS A 343 -1.67 -11.37 2.03
N TRP A 344 -0.42 -11.77 2.20
CA TRP A 344 0.28 -11.75 3.49
C TRP A 344 0.33 -10.35 4.11
N MET A 345 0.73 -9.34 3.31
CA MET A 345 0.77 -7.95 3.77
C MET A 345 -0.62 -7.46 4.18
N PHE A 346 -1.64 -7.70 3.36
CA PHE A 346 -2.98 -7.21 3.64
C PHE A 346 -3.68 -7.99 4.76
N ASP A 347 -3.49 -9.31 4.86
CA ASP A 347 -3.98 -10.12 5.99
C ASP A 347 -3.39 -9.64 7.32
N TRP A 348 -2.10 -9.28 7.33
CA TRP A 348 -1.44 -8.70 8.51
C TRP A 348 -2.05 -7.35 8.93
N GLN A 349 -2.54 -6.55 7.98
CA GLN A 349 -3.28 -5.32 8.26
C GLN A 349 -4.72 -5.64 8.72
N MET A 350 -5.41 -6.58 8.07
CA MET A 350 -6.80 -6.95 8.37
C MET A 350 -6.96 -7.53 9.77
N VAL A 351 -6.03 -8.36 10.23
CA VAL A 351 -6.05 -8.90 11.59
C VAL A 351 -5.93 -7.81 12.67
N ARG A 352 -5.49 -6.59 12.30
CA ARG A 352 -5.40 -5.42 13.18
C ARG A 352 -6.54 -4.41 13.01
N GLY A 353 -7.50 -4.72 12.15
CA GLY A 353 -8.76 -3.98 12.05
C GLY A 353 -9.05 -3.39 10.68
N VAL A 354 -8.08 -3.34 9.76
CA VAL A 354 -8.30 -2.87 8.38
C VAL A 354 -9.36 -3.75 7.69
N THR A 355 -10.22 -3.14 6.89
CA THR A 355 -11.36 -3.85 6.28
C THR A 355 -11.48 -3.65 4.77
N GLN A 356 -10.84 -2.63 4.21
CA GLN A 356 -10.98 -2.29 2.79
C GLN A 356 -9.62 -1.98 2.18
N LEU A 357 -9.38 -2.57 1.00
CA LEU A 357 -8.14 -2.45 0.25
C LEU A 357 -8.23 -1.25 -0.71
N CYS A 358 -7.21 -0.39 -0.69
CA CYS A 358 -6.90 0.59 -1.73
C CYS A 358 -5.54 0.21 -2.33
N GLN A 359 -5.55 -0.34 -3.54
CA GLN A 359 -4.30 -0.65 -4.23
C GLN A 359 -3.65 0.64 -4.74
N HIS A 360 -2.36 0.80 -4.44
CA HIS A 360 -1.46 1.68 -5.16
C HIS A 360 -0.71 0.83 -6.19
N LEU A 361 -0.99 0.96 -7.48
CA LEU A 361 -2.05 1.76 -8.12
C LEU A 361 -2.55 1.12 -9.42
N GLU A 362 -3.61 1.65 -10.02
CA GLU A 362 -4.04 1.35 -11.38
C GLU A 362 -3.68 2.51 -12.31
N GLY A 363 -2.64 2.33 -13.13
CA GLY A 363 -2.20 3.34 -14.09
C GLY A 363 -3.14 3.45 -15.29
N TYR A 364 -3.69 4.63 -15.57
CA TYR A 364 -4.46 4.88 -16.79
C TYR A 364 -3.61 4.61 -18.04
N SER A 365 -2.33 4.99 -17.99
CA SER A 365 -1.29 4.55 -18.92
C SER A 365 0.03 4.25 -18.21
N LEU A 366 0.83 3.39 -18.83
CA LEU A 366 2.22 3.09 -18.46
C LEU A 366 3.28 3.85 -19.27
N ARG A 367 2.88 4.84 -20.10
CA ARG A 367 3.80 5.63 -20.92
C ARG A 367 4.94 6.25 -20.10
N GLY A 368 6.15 6.20 -20.61
CA GLY A 368 7.26 7.03 -20.17
C GLY A 368 7.66 6.72 -18.74
N ILE A 369 7.74 7.76 -17.91
CA ILE A 369 8.03 7.64 -16.48
C ILE A 369 6.96 6.86 -15.68
N ARG A 370 5.72 6.75 -16.18
CA ARG A 370 4.57 6.21 -15.45
C ARG A 370 4.74 4.73 -15.07
N LYS A 371 5.38 3.91 -15.91
CA LYS A 371 5.77 2.52 -15.58
C LYS A 371 6.84 2.38 -14.49
N ARG A 372 7.43 3.48 -14.04
CA ARG A 372 8.46 3.52 -12.97
C ARG A 372 7.96 4.20 -11.70
N ASP A 373 6.73 4.70 -11.72
CA ASP A 373 6.07 5.39 -10.62
C ASP A 373 5.65 4.40 -9.54
N TYR A 374 6.56 4.18 -8.59
CA TYR A 374 6.40 3.29 -7.42
C TYR A 374 5.73 1.94 -7.74
N PRO A 375 6.24 1.17 -8.73
CA PRO A 375 5.57 -0.02 -9.27
C PRO A 375 5.27 -1.09 -8.21
N PRO A 376 4.27 -1.96 -8.46
CA PRO A 376 3.61 -2.21 -9.74
C PRO A 376 2.33 -1.40 -10.02
N SER A 377 1.97 -1.27 -11.29
CA SER A 377 0.57 -1.01 -11.68
C SER A 377 -0.22 -2.31 -11.64
N MET A 378 -1.25 -2.37 -10.80
CA MET A 378 -2.11 -3.54 -10.56
C MET A 378 -3.35 -3.52 -11.46
N PHE A 379 -3.15 -3.31 -12.77
CA PHE A 379 -4.25 -3.04 -13.71
C PHE A 379 -4.20 -3.88 -14.99
N PHE A 380 -5.04 -3.57 -16.00
CA PHE A 380 -5.24 -4.38 -17.20
C PHE A 380 -3.97 -4.67 -18.02
N GLN A 381 -2.89 -3.92 -17.77
CA GLN A 381 -1.59 -4.17 -18.38
C GLN A 381 -0.95 -5.47 -17.87
N GLN A 382 -1.37 -5.98 -16.72
CA GLN A 382 -0.84 -7.22 -16.14
C GLN A 382 -1.29 -8.46 -16.92
N PRO A 383 -0.39 -9.43 -17.19
CA PRO A 383 -0.76 -10.64 -17.95
C PRO A 383 -1.79 -11.54 -17.26
N TRP A 384 -1.93 -11.42 -15.93
CA TRP A 384 -2.87 -12.15 -15.10
C TRP A 384 -4.19 -11.38 -14.86
N TRP A 385 -4.39 -10.21 -15.46
CA TRP A 385 -5.55 -9.37 -15.16
C TRP A 385 -6.89 -10.08 -15.36
N ASP A 386 -7.01 -10.90 -16.41
CA ASP A 386 -8.30 -11.39 -16.90
C ASP A 386 -9.10 -12.22 -15.88
N ASP A 387 -9.05 -13.54 -15.95
CA ASP A 387 -9.89 -14.39 -15.11
C ASP A 387 -9.27 -14.62 -13.73
N GLN A 388 -8.04 -14.16 -13.52
CA GLN A 388 -7.24 -14.53 -12.36
C GLN A 388 -7.30 -13.50 -11.22
N TYR A 389 -7.35 -12.19 -11.52
CA TYR A 389 -7.30 -11.16 -10.46
C TYR A 389 -8.55 -11.16 -9.56
N ARG A 390 -9.69 -11.57 -10.10
CA ARG A 390 -10.96 -11.61 -9.37
C ARG A 390 -10.90 -12.47 -8.11
N LEU A 391 -10.17 -13.57 -8.13
CA LEU A 391 -10.09 -14.47 -6.97
C LEU A 391 -9.44 -13.77 -5.77
N PHE A 392 -8.35 -13.02 -6.01
CA PHE A 392 -7.70 -12.23 -4.96
C PHE A 392 -8.65 -11.18 -4.39
N ASN A 393 -9.29 -10.39 -5.25
CA ASN A 393 -10.24 -9.35 -4.84
C ASN A 393 -11.42 -9.93 -4.04
N ASP A 394 -12.03 -11.02 -4.52
CA ASP A 394 -13.12 -11.69 -3.82
C ASP A 394 -12.67 -12.23 -2.44
N ALA A 395 -11.48 -12.81 -2.34
CA ALA A 395 -10.97 -13.38 -1.09
C ALA A 395 -10.78 -12.32 0.01
N VAL A 396 -10.09 -11.21 -0.30
CA VAL A 396 -9.88 -10.12 0.67
C VAL A 396 -11.20 -9.42 1.02
N SER A 397 -12.11 -9.29 0.05
CA SER A 397 -13.44 -8.67 0.26
C SER A 397 -14.32 -9.48 1.23
N ARG A 398 -14.24 -10.82 1.22
CA ARG A 398 -14.99 -11.67 2.15
C ARG A 398 -14.58 -11.40 3.59
N VAL A 399 -13.28 -11.35 3.84
CA VAL A 399 -12.73 -11.09 5.17
C VAL A 399 -13.05 -9.66 5.58
N GLY A 400 -12.78 -8.67 4.71
CA GLY A 400 -13.11 -7.27 4.94
C GLY A 400 -14.58 -7.03 5.27
N MET A 401 -15.50 -7.68 4.56
CA MET A 401 -16.94 -7.64 4.84
C MET A 401 -17.27 -8.17 6.24
N LEU A 402 -16.70 -9.30 6.64
CA LEU A 402 -16.94 -9.87 7.98
C LEU A 402 -16.35 -9.01 9.09
N LEU A 403 -15.18 -8.41 8.86
CA LEU A 403 -14.54 -7.49 9.79
C LEU A 403 -15.33 -6.18 9.95
N SER A 404 -16.00 -5.73 8.89
CA SER A 404 -16.85 -4.54 8.90
C SER A 404 -18.20 -4.78 9.56
N ASP A 405 -18.89 -5.87 9.20
CA ASP A 405 -20.27 -6.12 9.64
C ASP A 405 -20.38 -6.55 11.10
N GLY A 406 -19.40 -7.33 11.59
CA GLY A 406 -19.44 -7.86 12.93
C GLY A 406 -19.02 -6.83 13.98
N ASP A 407 -19.49 -7.01 15.22
CA ASP A 407 -19.14 -6.13 16.32
C ASP A 407 -17.79 -6.51 16.93
N VAL A 408 -16.90 -5.53 17.04
CA VAL A 408 -15.59 -5.67 17.72
C VAL A 408 -15.69 -5.33 19.20
N ARG A 409 -14.90 -6.03 20.02
CA ARG A 409 -14.80 -5.79 21.47
C ARG A 409 -13.34 -5.96 21.91
N ALA A 410 -12.78 -4.94 22.55
CA ALA A 410 -11.45 -4.99 23.16
C ALA A 410 -11.56 -4.74 24.67
N ASP A 411 -10.93 -5.56 25.48
CA ASP A 411 -11.00 -5.46 26.94
C ASP A 411 -9.97 -4.47 27.53
N VAL A 412 -8.93 -4.12 26.75
CA VAL A 412 -7.79 -3.32 27.21
C VAL A 412 -7.66 -2.04 26.38
N LEU A 413 -7.43 -0.92 27.06
CA LEU A 413 -7.01 0.33 26.44
C LEU A 413 -5.53 0.59 26.76
N VAL A 414 -4.71 0.92 25.77
CA VAL A 414 -3.31 1.32 25.96
C VAL A 414 -3.17 2.82 25.67
N ILE A 415 -2.70 3.61 26.64
CA ILE A 415 -2.54 5.06 26.44
C ILE A 415 -1.43 5.33 25.43
N HIS A 416 -1.73 6.13 24.40
CA HIS A 416 -0.77 6.49 23.36
C HIS A 416 0.19 7.59 23.86
N PRO A 417 1.52 7.44 23.75
CA PRO A 417 2.49 8.31 24.42
C PRO A 417 2.80 9.64 23.70
N GLN A 418 2.03 10.00 22.66
CA GLN A 418 2.33 11.16 21.79
C GLN A 418 2.55 12.47 22.55
N SER A 419 1.72 12.76 23.57
CA SER A 419 1.85 13.96 24.39
C SER A 419 3.21 14.06 25.10
N SER A 420 3.80 12.92 25.47
CA SER A 420 5.13 12.88 26.08
C SER A 420 6.23 13.13 25.05
N ALA A 421 6.06 12.62 23.82
CA ALA A 421 7.01 12.88 22.74
C ALA A 421 7.09 14.38 22.38
N TRP A 422 5.99 15.14 22.53
CA TRP A 422 5.99 16.61 22.35
C TRP A 422 6.94 17.34 23.30
N LEU A 423 7.06 16.90 24.55
CA LEU A 423 7.97 17.51 25.52
C LEU A 423 9.43 17.35 25.10
N GLN A 424 9.76 16.24 24.44
CA GLN A 424 11.13 15.88 24.07
C GLN A 424 11.57 16.50 22.75
N PHE A 425 10.64 16.88 21.86
CA PHE A 425 10.98 17.40 20.55
C PHE A 425 11.51 18.84 20.60
N ASP A 426 12.70 19.06 20.05
CA ASP A 426 13.37 20.37 20.00
C ASP A 426 14.13 20.66 18.70
N CYS A 427 13.89 19.86 17.65
CA CYS A 427 14.64 19.86 16.38
C CYS A 427 16.14 19.52 16.51
N GLY A 428 16.58 18.99 17.65
CA GLY A 428 17.94 18.51 17.92
C GLY A 428 18.03 16.99 18.03
N ASP A 429 18.63 16.50 19.12
CA ASP A 429 18.81 15.06 19.39
C ASP A 429 17.53 14.48 20.01
N ASN A 430 16.77 13.74 19.21
CA ASN A 430 15.46 13.20 19.57
C ASN A 430 15.52 11.77 20.17
N GLY A 431 16.65 11.38 20.77
CA GLY A 431 16.88 10.02 21.30
C GLY A 431 15.81 9.50 22.26
N ASP A 432 15.29 10.35 23.15
CA ASP A 432 14.26 9.94 24.11
C ASP A 432 12.89 9.66 23.48
N ILE A 433 12.58 10.26 22.33
CA ILE A 433 11.36 9.95 21.56
C ILE A 433 11.43 8.52 21.03
N HIS A 434 12.61 8.07 20.57
CA HIS A 434 12.81 6.70 20.14
C HIS A 434 12.66 5.70 21.30
N ASN A 435 13.15 6.05 22.50
CA ASN A 435 12.98 5.21 23.69
C ASN A 435 11.49 5.06 24.07
N LEU A 436 10.73 6.17 24.07
CA LEU A 436 9.27 6.14 24.29
C LEU A 436 8.56 5.24 23.28
N PHE A 437 8.90 5.36 21.99
CA PHE A 437 8.30 4.55 20.93
C PHE A 437 8.65 3.06 21.07
N ASN A 438 9.90 2.72 21.39
CA ASN A 438 10.33 1.34 21.58
C ASN A 438 9.62 0.66 22.77
N ASP A 439 9.47 1.37 23.89
CA ASP A 439 8.72 0.87 25.05
C ASP A 439 7.24 0.63 24.69
N PHE A 440 6.63 1.56 23.97
CA PHE A 440 5.25 1.45 23.51
C PHE A 440 5.04 0.27 22.53
N MET A 441 5.96 0.08 21.59
CA MET A 441 5.94 -1.08 20.69
C MET A 441 6.17 -2.39 21.43
N SER A 442 7.00 -2.39 22.46
CA SER A 442 7.22 -3.57 23.29
C SER A 442 5.97 -3.96 24.07
N VAL A 443 5.23 -3.00 24.65
CA VAL A 443 3.90 -3.25 25.26
C VAL A 443 2.94 -3.86 24.23
N THR A 444 2.87 -3.26 23.04
CA THR A 444 1.99 -3.70 21.94
C THR A 444 2.27 -5.14 21.54
N ARG A 445 3.54 -5.48 21.25
CA ARG A 445 3.94 -6.84 20.85
C ARG A 445 3.72 -7.87 21.97
N CYS A 446 3.89 -7.48 23.24
CA CYS A 446 3.63 -8.38 24.37
C CYS A 446 2.14 -8.70 24.52
N LEU A 447 1.26 -7.72 24.29
CA LEU A 447 -0.19 -7.93 24.30
C LEU A 447 -0.64 -8.80 23.11
N GLU A 448 -0.14 -8.54 21.91
CA GLU A 448 -0.42 -9.39 20.72
C GLU A 448 0.08 -10.82 20.93
N GLY A 449 1.33 -11.00 21.38
CA GLY A 449 1.90 -12.31 21.67
C GLY A 449 1.15 -13.09 22.75
N ALA A 450 0.51 -12.38 23.68
CA ALA A 450 -0.37 -12.95 24.71
C ALA A 450 -1.83 -13.10 24.26
N GLN A 451 -2.15 -12.82 22.99
CA GLN A 451 -3.49 -12.93 22.40
C GLN A 451 -4.53 -12.04 23.11
N VAL A 452 -4.10 -10.89 23.63
CA VAL A 452 -4.97 -9.89 24.28
C VAL A 452 -5.45 -8.88 23.24
N GLN A 453 -6.76 -8.69 23.11
CA GLN A 453 -7.33 -7.64 22.25
C GLN A 453 -7.31 -6.29 22.96
N PHE A 454 -6.77 -5.26 22.30
CA PHE A 454 -6.64 -3.92 22.84
C PHE A 454 -6.90 -2.84 21.78
N HIS A 455 -7.15 -1.62 22.24
CA HIS A 455 -7.14 -0.40 21.42
C HIS A 455 -6.16 0.62 22.02
N TYR A 456 -5.66 1.54 21.21
CA TYR A 456 -4.96 2.72 21.66
C TYR A 456 -5.94 3.80 22.16
N GLY A 457 -5.51 4.54 23.18
CA GLY A 457 -6.24 5.66 23.77
C GLY A 457 -5.49 6.95 23.58
N ASP A 458 -6.01 7.81 22.70
CA ASP A 458 -5.52 9.17 22.50
C ASP A 458 -6.16 10.12 23.53
N GLU A 459 -5.35 10.92 24.22
CA GLU A 459 -5.82 11.79 25.30
C GLU A 459 -6.87 12.83 24.87
N ARG A 460 -6.84 13.29 23.61
CA ARG A 460 -7.81 14.27 23.07
C ARG A 460 -9.14 13.61 22.77
N ILE A 461 -9.11 12.38 22.27
CA ILE A 461 -10.30 11.54 22.05
C ILE A 461 -10.91 11.17 23.41
N LEU A 462 -10.07 10.76 24.38
CA LEU A 462 -10.50 10.49 25.75
C LEU A 462 -11.15 11.71 26.41
N ARG A 463 -10.61 12.92 26.18
CA ARG A 463 -11.22 14.16 26.69
C ARG A 463 -12.64 14.39 26.15
N ARG A 464 -12.93 14.02 24.90
CA ARG A 464 -14.24 14.22 24.26
C ARG A 464 -15.24 13.09 24.53
N HIS A 465 -14.76 11.84 24.52
CA HIS A 465 -15.61 10.64 24.48
C HIS A 465 -15.43 9.72 25.69
N GLY A 466 -14.47 10.03 26.57
CA GLY A 466 -14.09 9.22 27.72
C GLY A 466 -15.04 9.39 28.90
N SER A 467 -15.45 8.28 29.50
CA SER A 467 -16.14 8.27 30.80
C SER A 467 -15.80 7.01 31.58
N ALA A 468 -15.90 7.05 32.91
CA ALA A 468 -15.69 5.89 33.77
C ALA A 468 -16.97 5.62 34.57
N SER A 469 -17.45 4.38 34.54
CA SER A 469 -18.57 3.94 35.36
C SER A 469 -18.62 2.41 35.49
N GLY A 470 -18.88 1.91 36.70
CA GLY A 470 -19.08 0.49 36.98
C GLY A 470 -17.85 -0.38 36.72
N ARG A 471 -16.64 0.11 37.04
CA ARG A 471 -15.33 -0.55 36.74
C ARG A 471 -15.01 -0.66 35.26
N LEU A 472 -15.70 0.08 34.40
CA LEU A 472 -15.45 0.14 32.98
C LEU A 472 -15.07 1.56 32.58
N LEU A 473 -14.03 1.68 31.77
CA LEU A 473 -13.74 2.92 31.05
C LEU A 473 -14.40 2.82 29.68
N ARG A 474 -15.16 3.83 29.29
CA ARG A 474 -15.87 3.92 28.00
C ARG A 474 -15.21 4.98 27.15
N VAL A 475 -15.03 4.68 25.86
CA VAL A 475 -14.61 5.66 24.85
C VAL A 475 -15.55 5.48 23.66
N GLY A 476 -16.49 6.42 23.51
CA GLY A 476 -17.55 6.34 22.51
C GLY A 476 -18.31 5.02 22.60
N THR A 477 -18.22 4.19 21.55
CA THR A 477 -18.91 2.89 21.46
C THR A 477 -18.18 1.74 22.17
N GLN A 478 -16.92 1.92 22.57
CA GLN A 478 -16.08 0.87 23.16
C GLN A 478 -16.05 0.93 24.70
N GLN A 479 -15.78 -0.20 25.34
CA GLN A 479 -15.74 -0.36 26.79
C GLN A 479 -14.55 -1.23 27.19
N TYR A 480 -13.78 -0.77 28.17
CA TYR A 480 -12.51 -1.36 28.58
C TYR A 480 -12.53 -1.71 30.07
N ARG A 481 -11.99 -2.88 30.39
CA ARG A 481 -11.90 -3.44 31.75
C ARG A 481 -10.55 -3.14 32.40
N ALA A 482 -9.53 -2.89 31.59
CA ALA A 482 -8.22 -2.49 32.05
C ALA A 482 -7.63 -1.37 31.18
N VAL A 483 -6.81 -0.54 31.80
CA VAL A 483 -5.99 0.47 31.11
C VAL A 483 -4.52 0.18 31.37
N VAL A 484 -3.73 0.12 30.31
CA VAL A 484 -2.27 0.03 30.36
C VAL A 484 -1.71 1.41 30.01
N VAL A 485 -0.85 1.94 30.88
CA VAL A 485 -0.11 3.17 30.61
C VAL A 485 1.35 2.79 30.38
N PRO A 486 1.86 2.90 29.13
CA PRO A 486 3.27 2.65 28.83
C PRO A 486 4.16 3.76 29.39
N SER A 487 5.46 3.75 29.06
CA SER A 487 6.36 4.85 29.40
C SER A 487 5.80 6.18 28.90
N VAL A 488 5.54 7.09 29.83
CA VAL A 488 5.06 8.46 29.57
C VAL A 488 5.76 9.44 30.51
N ASP A 489 5.99 10.67 30.04
CA ASP A 489 6.55 11.78 30.81
C ASP A 489 5.46 12.70 31.35
N THR A 490 4.36 12.81 30.60
CA THR A 490 3.21 13.62 30.95
C THR A 490 1.89 12.96 30.57
N LEU A 491 0.84 13.33 31.30
CA LEU A 491 -0.57 13.04 30.97
C LEU A 491 -1.38 14.33 31.05
N ALA A 492 -2.44 14.41 30.24
CA ALA A 492 -3.37 15.52 30.27
C ALA A 492 -4.15 15.56 31.58
N ALA A 493 -4.47 16.75 32.09
CA ALA A 493 -5.28 16.89 33.31
C ALA A 493 -6.64 16.16 33.22
N SER A 494 -7.26 16.13 32.03
CA SER A 494 -8.49 15.37 31.78
C SER A 494 -8.29 13.85 31.84
N THR A 495 -7.17 13.35 31.33
CA THR A 495 -6.81 11.93 31.39
C THR A 495 -6.57 11.50 32.83
N ILE A 496 -5.85 12.31 33.62
CA ILE A 496 -5.64 12.06 35.05
C ILE A 496 -6.97 11.94 35.78
N ALA A 497 -7.91 12.86 35.56
CA ALA A 497 -9.23 12.82 36.18
C ALA A 497 -10.01 11.56 35.79
N LEU A 498 -9.99 11.19 34.50
CA LEU A 498 -10.66 10.00 33.98
C LEU A 498 -10.08 8.69 34.56
N LEU A 499 -8.75 8.56 34.58
CA LEU A 499 -8.08 7.38 35.11
C LEU A 499 -8.23 7.26 36.64
N SER A 500 -8.25 8.38 37.35
CA SER A 500 -8.52 8.40 38.80
C SER A 500 -9.92 7.88 39.10
N ALA A 501 -10.94 8.41 38.40
CA ALA A 501 -12.32 7.95 38.56
C ALA A 501 -12.47 6.44 38.22
N PHE A 502 -11.81 5.99 37.15
CA PHE A 502 -11.81 4.57 36.79
C PHE A 502 -11.16 3.69 37.87
N ALA A 503 -10.02 4.11 38.42
CA ALA A 503 -9.33 3.37 39.47
C ALA A 503 -10.13 3.34 40.79
N GLU A 504 -10.74 4.46 41.18
CA GLU A 504 -11.57 4.59 42.40
C GLU A 504 -12.79 3.66 42.37
N GLU A 505 -13.38 3.44 41.20
CA GLU A 505 -14.49 2.50 41.06
C GLU A 505 -14.06 1.02 41.05
N GLY A 506 -12.75 0.75 41.05
CA GLY A 506 -12.14 -0.58 41.04
C GLY A 506 -11.81 -1.09 39.63
N GLY A 507 -11.64 -0.20 38.66
CA GLY A 507 -11.05 -0.52 37.36
C GLY A 507 -9.58 -0.94 37.48
N THR A 508 -9.08 -1.73 36.52
CA THR A 508 -7.68 -2.20 36.56
C THR A 508 -6.76 -1.25 35.81
N LEU A 509 -5.87 -0.57 36.53
CA LEU A 509 -4.83 0.30 35.95
C LEU A 509 -3.47 -0.39 36.07
N VAL A 510 -2.74 -0.50 34.95
CA VAL A 510 -1.41 -1.12 34.86
C VAL A 510 -0.40 -0.09 34.35
N TRP A 511 0.64 0.15 35.13
CA TRP A 511 1.76 1.00 34.74
C TRP A 511 2.91 0.15 34.21
N ALA A 512 3.41 0.49 33.01
CA ALA A 512 4.53 -0.19 32.36
C ALA A 512 5.65 0.81 32.05
N GLY A 513 6.89 0.45 32.40
CA GLY A 513 8.05 1.31 32.15
C GLY A 513 8.13 2.54 33.06
N ARG A 514 8.39 3.70 32.47
CA ARG A 514 8.59 4.99 33.16
C ARG A 514 7.25 5.63 33.54
N LEU A 515 7.14 6.05 34.81
CA LEU A 515 5.95 6.75 35.32
C LEU A 515 5.98 8.23 34.91
N PRO A 516 4.80 8.86 34.69
CA PRO A 516 4.72 10.28 34.39
C PRO A 516 5.27 11.10 35.55
N THR A 517 5.83 12.27 35.22
CA THR A 517 6.36 13.24 36.21
C THR A 517 5.67 14.59 36.14
N SER A 518 4.84 14.83 35.12
CA SER A 518 4.16 16.12 34.90
C SER A 518 2.73 15.99 34.36
N ILE A 519 1.84 16.92 34.72
CA ILE A 519 0.50 17.08 34.11
C ILE A 519 0.55 18.28 33.17
N ASP A 520 0.07 18.12 31.94
CA ASP A 520 0.12 19.16 30.90
C ASP A 520 1.54 19.78 30.74
N GLY A 521 2.58 18.95 30.90
CA GLY A 521 3.98 19.35 30.84
C GLY A 521 4.54 20.12 32.06
N ALA A 522 3.78 20.27 33.14
CA ALA A 522 4.23 20.90 34.39
C ALA A 522 4.18 19.95 35.60
N ALA A 523 5.10 20.11 36.55
CA ALA A 523 5.09 19.29 37.78
C ALA A 523 3.79 19.50 38.58
N ASP A 524 3.18 18.41 39.03
CA ASP A 524 1.92 18.41 39.77
C ASP A 524 1.84 17.21 40.72
N ASP A 525 1.50 17.45 41.98
CA ASP A 525 1.48 16.42 43.04
C ASP A 525 0.41 15.34 42.81
N ARG A 526 -0.65 15.65 42.02
CA ARG A 526 -1.73 14.69 41.69
C ARG A 526 -1.22 13.45 40.96
N ILE A 527 -0.07 13.52 40.32
CA ILE A 527 0.56 12.35 39.68
C ILE A 527 0.93 11.29 40.71
N ALA A 528 1.46 11.69 41.86
CA ALA A 528 1.86 10.74 42.89
C ALA A 528 0.64 9.98 43.44
N GLU A 529 -0.51 10.67 43.53
CA GLU A 529 -1.77 10.05 43.92
C GLU A 529 -2.22 9.01 42.90
N LEU A 530 -2.31 9.36 41.61
CA LEU A 530 -2.77 8.44 40.57
C LEU A 530 -1.78 7.28 40.33
N THR A 531 -0.47 7.53 40.30
CA THR A 531 0.53 6.46 40.10
C THR A 531 0.63 5.51 41.30
N GLY A 532 0.19 5.96 42.48
CA GLY A 532 -0.04 5.09 43.64
C GLY A 532 -1.29 4.21 43.50
N MET A 533 -2.21 4.54 42.58
CA MET A 533 -3.35 3.71 42.21
C MET A 533 -2.96 2.73 41.09
N GLY A 534 -3.57 1.55 41.10
CA GLY A 534 -3.26 0.48 40.14
C GLY A 534 -2.02 -0.32 40.52
N GLN A 535 -1.53 -1.10 39.56
CA GLN A 535 -0.40 -2.02 39.76
C GLN A 535 0.72 -1.70 38.79
N ARG A 536 1.95 -1.92 39.23
CA ARG A 536 3.14 -1.73 38.41
C ARG A 536 3.61 -3.07 37.85
N ALA A 537 3.73 -3.15 36.52
CA ALA A 537 4.37 -4.29 35.88
C ALA A 537 5.86 -4.32 36.26
N ALA A 538 6.43 -5.51 36.47
CA ALA A 538 7.84 -5.66 36.84
C ALA A 538 8.79 -5.20 35.74
N SER A 539 8.36 -5.39 34.49
CA SER A 539 8.96 -4.90 33.25
C SER A 539 7.87 -4.73 32.18
N VAL A 540 8.20 -4.11 31.05
CA VAL A 540 7.27 -3.97 29.91
C VAL A 540 6.78 -5.34 29.40
N GLU A 541 7.64 -6.34 29.40
CA GLU A 541 7.32 -7.70 28.95
C GLU A 541 6.37 -8.44 29.90
N SER A 542 6.27 -8.00 31.16
CA SER A 542 5.39 -8.62 32.16
C SER A 542 3.97 -8.05 32.18
N VAL A 543 3.66 -7.08 31.32
CA VAL A 543 2.34 -6.42 31.26
C VAL A 543 1.19 -7.42 31.13
N PRO A 544 1.23 -8.45 30.27
CA PRO A 544 0.12 -9.41 30.18
C PRO A 544 -0.14 -10.13 31.51
N GLY A 545 0.90 -10.46 32.27
CA GLY A 545 0.77 -11.11 33.57
C GLY A 545 0.17 -10.21 34.66
N ALA A 546 0.15 -8.89 34.46
CA ALA A 546 -0.55 -7.96 35.35
C ALA A 546 -2.05 -7.87 35.02
N LEU A 547 -2.50 -8.30 33.85
CA LEU A 547 -3.92 -8.20 33.49
C LEU A 547 -4.79 -9.22 34.24
N PRO A 548 -6.08 -8.91 34.48
CA PRO A 548 -7.01 -9.86 35.10
C PRO A 548 -7.14 -11.17 34.31
N GLU A 549 -7.14 -12.31 35.01
CA GLU A 549 -7.25 -13.65 34.43
C GLU A 549 -8.38 -13.81 33.38
N PRO A 550 -9.59 -13.22 33.54
CA PRO A 550 -10.63 -13.33 32.53
C PRO A 550 -10.27 -12.73 31.16
N ILE A 551 -9.38 -11.74 31.11
CA ILE A 551 -8.87 -11.16 29.86
C ILE A 551 -7.91 -12.15 29.18
N MET A 552 -7.07 -12.82 29.98
CA MET A 552 -6.02 -13.72 29.51
C MET A 552 -6.49 -15.09 29.01
N ARG A 553 -7.73 -15.51 29.31
CA ARG A 553 -8.23 -16.86 28.96
C ARG A 553 -9.02 -16.94 27.65
N GLY A 554 -9.20 -15.83 26.92
CA GLY A 554 -10.13 -15.75 25.79
C GLY A 554 -9.78 -16.65 24.60
N LEU A 555 -8.50 -16.78 24.26
CA LEU A 555 -7.98 -17.48 23.09
C LEU A 555 -6.66 -18.17 23.44
N VAL A 556 -6.43 -19.37 22.91
CA VAL A 556 -5.15 -20.07 23.00
C VAL A 556 -4.78 -20.56 21.60
N VAL A 557 -3.55 -20.24 21.16
CA VAL A 557 -2.97 -20.66 19.88
C VAL A 557 -1.59 -21.25 20.17
N ASP A 558 -1.53 -22.57 20.27
CA ASP A 558 -0.30 -23.29 20.63
C ASP A 558 0.10 -24.28 19.55
N ARG A 559 1.37 -24.65 19.52
CA ARG A 559 1.82 -25.88 18.86
C ARG A 559 1.27 -27.09 19.62
N HIS A 560 1.26 -28.25 18.98
CA HIS A 560 0.97 -29.52 19.67
C HIS A 560 1.93 -29.84 20.84
N THR A 561 3.11 -29.21 20.86
CA THR A 561 4.07 -29.28 21.98
C THR A 561 3.66 -28.47 23.21
N GLY A 562 2.62 -27.62 23.10
CA GLY A 562 2.16 -26.70 24.15
C GLY A 562 2.87 -25.35 24.17
N GLU A 563 3.68 -25.03 23.15
CA GLU A 563 4.34 -23.73 22.98
C GLU A 563 3.41 -22.74 22.26
N SER A 564 3.21 -21.55 22.82
CA SER A 564 2.37 -20.51 22.21
C SER A 564 3.00 -19.92 20.95
N LEU A 565 2.18 -19.76 19.92
CA LEU A 565 2.58 -19.21 18.62
C LEU A 565 2.42 -17.69 18.59
N THR A 566 3.49 -16.97 18.93
CA THR A 566 3.49 -15.50 18.97
C THR A 566 3.55 -14.83 17.60
N SER A 567 3.90 -15.57 16.54
CA SER A 567 3.85 -15.11 15.14
C SER A 567 2.43 -15.03 14.58
N VAL A 568 1.46 -15.70 15.22
CA VAL A 568 0.07 -15.72 14.77
C VAL A 568 -0.73 -14.67 15.53
N ALA A 569 -1.17 -13.63 14.83
CA ALA A 569 -2.09 -12.64 15.35
C ALA A 569 -3.55 -13.08 15.12
N ALA A 570 -4.47 -12.58 15.94
CA ALA A 570 -5.88 -12.93 15.87
C ALA A 570 -6.79 -11.73 16.14
N THR A 571 -7.95 -11.70 15.48
CA THR A 571 -9.03 -10.75 15.77
C THR A 571 -10.38 -11.45 15.77
N CYS A 572 -11.33 -10.90 16.54
CA CYS A 572 -12.66 -11.47 16.73
C CYS A 572 -13.75 -10.45 16.36
N ARG A 573 -14.83 -10.96 15.76
CA ARG A 573 -16.06 -10.22 15.51
C ARG A 573 -17.27 -11.02 15.97
N HIS A 574 -18.19 -10.32 16.63
CA HIS A 574 -19.43 -10.91 17.12
C HIS A 574 -20.55 -10.69 16.11
N PHE A 575 -21.28 -11.76 15.80
CA PHE A 575 -22.45 -11.72 14.94
C PHE A 575 -23.67 -12.16 15.74
N ASP A 576 -24.76 -11.43 15.59
CA ASP A 576 -26.03 -11.79 16.21
C ASP A 576 -26.84 -12.76 15.34
N ARG A 577 -28.06 -13.08 15.82
CA ARG A 577 -28.96 -14.00 15.13
C ARG A 577 -29.51 -13.43 13.82
N GLU A 578 -29.68 -12.12 13.70
CA GLU A 578 -30.20 -11.49 12.48
C GLU A 578 -29.15 -11.53 11.37
N GLN A 579 -27.88 -11.33 11.73
CA GLN A 579 -26.78 -11.31 10.77
C GLN A 579 -26.39 -12.71 10.28
N ALA A 580 -26.29 -13.70 11.19
CA ALA A 580 -25.75 -15.03 10.88
C ALA A 580 -26.77 -16.19 10.99
N GLY A 581 -28.03 -15.92 11.37
CA GLY A 581 -29.07 -16.92 11.64
C GLY A 581 -28.94 -17.61 13.00
N VAL A 582 -27.75 -17.55 13.58
CA VAL A 582 -27.33 -18.10 14.86
C VAL A 582 -26.26 -17.15 15.43
N PRO A 583 -26.33 -16.79 16.72
CA PRO A 583 -25.26 -16.03 17.35
C PRO A 583 -23.93 -16.77 17.22
N CYS A 584 -22.94 -16.13 16.62
CA CYS A 584 -21.62 -16.73 16.41
C CYS A 584 -20.52 -15.68 16.48
N ARG A 585 -19.29 -16.16 16.51
CA ARG A 585 -18.08 -15.34 16.45
C ARG A 585 -17.28 -15.71 15.22
N PHE A 586 -16.85 -14.70 14.49
CA PHE A 586 -15.88 -14.83 13.42
C PHE A 586 -14.49 -14.55 13.99
N TRP A 587 -13.57 -15.47 13.78
CA TRP A 587 -12.16 -15.31 14.13
C TRP A 587 -11.33 -15.33 12.85
N PHE A 588 -10.44 -14.35 12.74
CA PHE A 588 -9.47 -14.26 11.67
C PHE A 588 -8.06 -14.29 12.28
N PHE A 589 -7.23 -15.16 11.74
CA PHE A 589 -5.87 -15.41 12.19
C PHE A 589 -4.91 -15.18 11.03
N ALA A 590 -3.81 -14.50 11.26
CA ALA A 590 -2.77 -14.27 10.25
C ALA A 590 -1.39 -14.62 10.81
N ASN A 591 -0.64 -15.44 10.07
CA ASN A 591 0.74 -15.77 10.39
C ASN A 591 1.66 -14.66 9.86
N ALA A 592 2.32 -13.95 10.76
CA ALA A 592 3.27 -12.91 10.40
C ALA A 592 4.58 -13.46 9.80
N ASP A 593 4.91 -14.73 10.04
CA ASP A 593 6.13 -15.34 9.51
C ASP A 593 5.94 -15.80 8.05
N ALA A 594 6.53 -15.07 7.11
CA ALA A 594 6.45 -15.36 5.67
C ALA A 594 7.25 -16.60 5.23
N GLU A 595 8.12 -17.15 6.09
CA GLU A 595 9.04 -18.24 5.76
C GLU A 595 8.65 -19.55 6.46
N ALA A 596 8.08 -19.48 7.67
CA ALA A 596 7.73 -20.65 8.48
C ALA A 596 6.21 -20.87 8.61
N GLY A 597 5.78 -22.11 8.31
CA GLY A 597 4.43 -22.59 8.61
C GLY A 597 4.34 -23.27 9.98
N HIS A 598 3.13 -23.37 10.53
CA HIS A 598 2.88 -23.89 11.88
C HIS A 598 1.68 -24.83 11.92
N ASP A 599 1.85 -26.03 12.48
CA ASP A 599 0.73 -26.87 12.94
C ASP A 599 0.27 -26.36 14.31
N ALA A 600 -0.95 -25.85 14.37
CA ALA A 600 -1.50 -25.19 15.53
C ALA A 600 -2.71 -25.93 16.07
N ARG A 601 -2.79 -25.99 17.40
CA ARG A 601 -3.96 -26.36 18.17
C ARG A 601 -4.59 -25.09 18.72
N ILE A 602 -5.79 -24.77 18.25
CA ILE A 602 -6.53 -23.57 18.63
C ILE A 602 -7.63 -23.94 19.61
N THR A 603 -7.74 -23.19 20.71
CA THR A 603 -8.83 -23.37 21.69
C THR A 603 -9.61 -22.08 21.87
N LEU A 604 -10.87 -22.10 21.43
CA LEU A 604 -11.78 -20.95 21.44
C LEU A 604 -13.00 -21.22 22.33
N PRO A 605 -13.64 -20.19 22.91
CA PRO A 605 -14.92 -20.39 23.57
C PRO A 605 -16.00 -20.64 22.51
N GLY A 606 -16.87 -21.60 22.75
CA GLY A 606 -17.87 -22.12 21.82
C GLY A 606 -17.94 -23.65 21.82
N ARG A 607 -18.85 -24.22 21.03
CA ARG A 607 -19.10 -25.67 20.96
C ARG A 607 -19.08 -26.25 19.56
N SER A 608 -19.09 -25.43 18.53
CA SER A 608 -18.95 -25.88 17.15
C SER A 608 -18.12 -24.88 16.35
N VAL A 609 -17.38 -25.38 15.37
CA VAL A 609 -16.45 -24.60 14.56
C VAL A 609 -16.58 -24.96 13.07
N ALA A 610 -16.45 -23.96 12.22
CA ALA A 610 -16.36 -24.14 10.78
C ALA A 610 -15.33 -23.19 10.17
N ARG A 611 -14.59 -23.65 9.15
CA ARG A 611 -13.64 -22.87 8.36
C ARG A 611 -14.35 -22.18 7.22
N LEU A 612 -13.99 -20.92 6.98
CA LEU A 612 -14.27 -20.23 5.73
C LEU A 612 -13.13 -20.50 4.74
N ALA A 613 -13.44 -21.12 3.60
CA ALA A 613 -12.55 -21.13 2.44
C ALA A 613 -12.57 -19.72 1.83
N GLN A 614 -11.48 -18.98 1.99
CA GLN A 614 -11.41 -17.57 1.59
C GLN A 614 -11.49 -17.42 0.06
N GLU A 615 -11.07 -18.45 -0.69
CA GLU A 615 -11.00 -18.50 -2.14
C GLU A 615 -12.39 -18.46 -2.80
N ASP A 616 -13.37 -19.18 -2.25
CA ASP A 616 -14.70 -19.35 -2.86
C ASP A 616 -15.88 -18.99 -1.92
N GLY A 617 -15.60 -18.69 -0.66
CA GLY A 617 -16.61 -18.32 0.33
C GLY A 617 -17.40 -19.51 0.87
N THR A 618 -16.99 -20.74 0.61
CA THR A 618 -17.62 -21.92 1.22
C THR A 618 -17.26 -22.02 2.70
N VAL A 619 -18.24 -22.43 3.50
CA VAL A 619 -18.05 -22.72 4.92
C VAL A 619 -18.02 -24.23 5.07
N VAL A 620 -17.02 -24.76 5.77
CA VAL A 620 -16.75 -26.20 5.95
C VAL A 620 -16.66 -26.50 7.45
N ALA A 621 -17.44 -27.46 7.96
CA ALA A 621 -17.35 -27.86 9.36
C ALA A 621 -15.96 -28.46 9.67
N LEU A 622 -15.36 -28.06 10.79
CA LEU A 622 -14.09 -28.63 11.25
C LEU A 622 -14.33 -29.66 12.36
N PRO A 623 -13.55 -30.75 12.39
CA PRO A 623 -13.53 -31.62 13.56
C PRO A 623 -12.96 -30.84 14.76
N GLY A 624 -13.64 -30.90 15.89
CA GLY A 624 -13.17 -30.24 17.10
C GLY A 624 -13.63 -30.99 18.35
N ASP A 625 -12.73 -31.08 19.33
CA ASP A 625 -13.02 -31.62 20.65
C ASP A 625 -13.69 -30.54 21.49
N THR A 626 -14.94 -30.77 21.87
CA THR A 626 -15.69 -29.84 22.73
C THR A 626 -15.59 -30.31 24.18
N HIS A 627 -15.07 -29.44 25.05
CA HIS A 627 -15.02 -29.68 26.49
C HIS A 627 -15.56 -28.46 27.24
N ALA A 628 -16.62 -28.66 28.02
CA ALA A 628 -17.38 -27.61 28.70
C ALA A 628 -18.00 -26.57 27.74
N ASP A 629 -17.43 -25.37 27.65
CA ASP A 629 -17.87 -24.23 26.85
C ASP A 629 -16.81 -23.79 25.83
N ARG A 630 -15.86 -24.68 25.51
CA ARG A 630 -14.77 -24.43 24.58
C ARG A 630 -14.65 -25.55 23.56
N VAL A 631 -14.22 -25.16 22.36
CA VAL A 631 -13.89 -26.06 21.26
C VAL A 631 -12.41 -25.95 20.94
N THR A 632 -11.75 -27.11 20.85
CA THR A 632 -10.36 -27.24 20.45
C THR A 632 -10.29 -27.95 19.11
N PHE A 633 -9.55 -27.38 18.16
CA PHE A 633 -9.37 -27.97 16.83
C PHE A 633 -7.95 -27.70 16.34
N ASP A 634 -7.50 -28.53 15.41
CA ASP A 634 -6.16 -28.42 14.82
C ASP A 634 -6.26 -27.75 13.44
N CYS A 635 -5.28 -26.93 13.08
CA CYS A 635 -5.17 -26.31 11.77
C CYS A 635 -3.71 -26.04 11.37
N ARG A 636 -3.45 -26.02 10.07
CA ARG A 636 -2.16 -25.59 9.50
C ARG A 636 -2.20 -24.11 9.13
N PHE A 637 -1.23 -23.35 9.64
CA PHE A 637 -0.86 -22.04 9.11
C PHE A 637 0.27 -22.22 8.12
N GLU A 638 0.06 -21.84 6.87
CA GLU A 638 1.15 -21.74 5.89
C GLU A 638 2.08 -20.55 6.23
N PRO A 639 3.32 -20.54 5.72
CA PRO A 639 4.14 -19.32 5.74
C PRO A 639 3.35 -18.15 5.17
N GLY A 640 3.24 -17.06 5.92
CA GLY A 640 2.47 -15.85 5.56
C GLY A 640 0.96 -16.06 5.39
N GLY A 641 0.44 -17.26 5.71
CA GLY A 641 -0.95 -17.64 5.47
C GLY A 641 -1.92 -17.19 6.57
N SER A 642 -3.21 -17.29 6.27
CA SER A 642 -4.28 -16.97 7.21
C SER A 642 -5.37 -18.04 7.30
N VAL A 643 -6.05 -18.06 8.44
CA VAL A 643 -7.16 -18.96 8.74
C VAL A 643 -8.34 -18.14 9.23
N ALA A 644 -9.53 -18.44 8.69
CA ALA A 644 -10.78 -17.76 9.00
C ALA A 644 -11.81 -18.80 9.48
N VAL A 645 -12.38 -18.62 10.67
CA VAL A 645 -13.33 -19.58 11.26
C VAL A 645 -14.54 -18.89 11.89
N PHE A 646 -15.67 -19.59 11.85
CA PHE A 646 -16.86 -19.28 12.64
C PHE A 646 -16.94 -20.23 13.84
N VAL A 647 -17.27 -19.69 15.00
CA VAL A 647 -17.48 -20.44 16.23
C VAL A 647 -18.84 -20.10 16.82
N ALA A 648 -19.67 -21.11 17.09
CA ALA A 648 -20.99 -20.94 17.69
C ALA A 648 -21.08 -21.64 19.06
N ASP A 649 -21.93 -21.10 19.93
CA ASP A 649 -22.15 -21.65 21.29
C ASP A 649 -23.12 -22.84 21.29
N GLU A 650 -23.89 -23.00 20.20
CA GLU A 650 -24.78 -24.14 19.96
C GLU A 650 -23.99 -25.31 19.32
N GLU A 651 -24.32 -26.55 19.69
CA GLU A 651 -23.79 -27.78 19.07
C GLU A 651 -24.41 -28.02 17.68
N ASP A 652 -23.69 -28.73 16.81
CA ASP A 652 -24.15 -29.17 15.48
C ASP A 652 -24.70 -28.07 14.53
N VAL A 653 -24.37 -26.79 14.77
CA VAL A 653 -24.76 -25.66 13.92
C VAL A 653 -24.27 -25.83 12.47
N PHE A 654 -23.08 -26.41 12.32
CA PHE A 654 -22.41 -26.62 11.05
C PHE A 654 -22.50 -28.07 10.54
N GLY A 655 -23.15 -28.99 11.28
CA GLY A 655 -23.10 -30.44 11.02
C GLY A 655 -23.74 -30.94 9.71
N GLY A 656 -24.49 -30.07 9.00
CA GLY A 656 -25.05 -30.37 7.67
C GLY A 656 -24.12 -30.04 6.49
N ILE A 657 -22.90 -29.56 6.78
CA ILE A 657 -21.90 -29.13 5.80
C ILE A 657 -20.91 -30.27 5.58
N SER A 658 -20.59 -30.59 4.31
CA SER A 658 -19.66 -31.66 3.95
C SER A 658 -18.36 -31.53 4.73
N MET A 659 -17.96 -32.58 5.45
CA MET A 659 -16.58 -32.70 5.93
C MET A 659 -15.70 -32.96 4.71
N ARG A 660 -14.64 -32.17 4.51
CA ARG A 660 -13.71 -32.39 3.40
C ARG A 660 -12.30 -32.43 3.96
N GLU A 661 -11.84 -33.63 4.23
CA GLU A 661 -10.42 -33.99 4.30
C GLU A 661 -10.34 -35.45 3.82
N THR A 662 -10.06 -35.62 2.53
CA THR A 662 -9.54 -36.89 2.03
C THR A 662 -8.05 -36.67 1.91
N GLU A 663 -7.23 -37.46 2.61
CA GLU A 663 -5.79 -37.46 2.38
C GLU A 663 -5.51 -37.73 0.89
N LEU A 664 -4.75 -36.84 0.26
CA LEU A 664 -4.33 -36.94 -1.15
C LEU A 664 -2.84 -37.26 -1.20
N ASP A 665 -2.47 -38.22 -2.04
CA ASP A 665 -1.07 -38.51 -2.33
C ASP A 665 -0.57 -37.67 -3.52
N PRO A 666 0.62 -37.06 -3.46
CA PRO A 666 1.21 -36.41 -4.61
C PRO A 666 1.44 -37.38 -5.78
N LEU A 667 1.32 -36.89 -7.02
CA LEU A 667 1.82 -37.61 -8.20
C LEU A 667 3.31 -37.97 -8.03
N VAL A 668 3.72 -39.13 -8.55
CA VAL A 668 5.08 -39.62 -8.32
C VAL A 668 6.09 -38.77 -9.12
N PRO A 669 7.17 -38.24 -8.51
CA PRO A 669 8.11 -37.37 -9.21
C PRO A 669 8.73 -37.96 -10.49
N SER A 670 8.93 -39.28 -10.54
CA SER A 670 9.42 -39.97 -11.75
C SER A 670 8.45 -39.88 -12.93
N GLN A 671 7.15 -39.75 -12.68
CA GLN A 671 6.12 -39.53 -13.71
C GLN A 671 6.19 -38.09 -14.26
N LEU A 672 6.66 -37.13 -13.45
CA LEU A 672 6.76 -35.71 -13.81
C LEU A 672 8.13 -35.32 -14.40
N ALA A 673 9.16 -36.13 -14.20
CA ALA A 673 10.53 -35.90 -14.68
C ALA A 673 10.70 -35.84 -16.21
N GLY A 674 11.71 -35.11 -16.70
CA GLY A 674 12.00 -34.95 -18.13
C GLY A 674 11.54 -33.61 -18.69
N ARG A 675 11.48 -33.49 -20.02
CA ARG A 675 11.01 -32.28 -20.70
C ARG A 675 9.50 -32.34 -20.92
N TRP A 676 8.87 -31.18 -20.85
CA TRP A 676 7.48 -30.92 -21.13
C TRP A 676 7.36 -30.17 -22.45
N ASP A 677 6.33 -30.44 -23.23
CA ASP A 677 6.04 -29.68 -24.44
C ASP A 677 5.67 -28.25 -24.02
N CYS A 678 6.25 -27.26 -24.70
CA CYS A 678 6.12 -25.85 -24.37
C CYS A 678 5.37 -25.12 -25.48
N GLU A 679 4.27 -24.47 -25.12
CA GLU A 679 3.47 -23.62 -25.99
C GLU A 679 3.39 -22.22 -25.37
N LEU A 680 3.86 -21.21 -26.08
CA LEU A 680 3.65 -19.82 -25.70
C LEU A 680 2.24 -19.39 -26.12
N LEU A 681 1.42 -18.95 -25.17
CA LEU A 681 0.07 -18.43 -25.42
C LEU A 681 0.08 -16.92 -25.70
N ASP A 682 1.15 -16.26 -25.28
CA ASP A 682 1.46 -14.86 -25.57
C ASP A 682 2.78 -14.80 -26.36
N PRO A 683 2.98 -13.81 -27.24
CA PRO A 683 4.26 -13.61 -27.93
C PRO A 683 5.41 -13.39 -26.95
N ASN A 684 6.62 -13.79 -27.34
CA ASN A 684 7.83 -13.49 -26.58
C ASN A 684 8.32 -12.07 -26.90
N THR A 685 9.14 -11.53 -26.01
CA THR A 685 9.70 -10.18 -26.15
C THR A 685 11.21 -10.16 -26.01
N LEU A 686 11.83 -9.11 -26.56
CA LEU A 686 13.21 -8.70 -26.25
C LEU A 686 13.19 -7.20 -25.97
N THR A 687 13.56 -6.80 -24.75
CA THR A 687 13.74 -5.39 -24.38
C THR A 687 15.05 -4.89 -24.95
N LEU A 688 15.00 -3.75 -25.65
CA LEU A 688 16.15 -3.05 -26.20
C LEU A 688 16.28 -1.70 -25.51
N ASP A 689 17.17 -1.64 -24.53
CA ASP A 689 17.46 -0.45 -23.72
C ASP A 689 18.96 -0.09 -23.73
N VAL A 690 19.75 -0.68 -24.62
CA VAL A 690 21.16 -0.32 -24.89
C VAL A 690 21.33 0.04 -26.37
N CYS A 691 21.90 1.20 -26.66
CA CYS A 691 22.06 1.72 -28.02
C CYS A 691 23.27 2.66 -28.18
N ASP A 692 23.72 2.87 -29.42
CA ASP A 692 24.58 4.01 -29.73
C ASP A 692 23.72 5.28 -29.81
N VAL A 693 24.18 6.37 -29.19
CA VAL A 693 23.43 7.63 -29.07
C VAL A 693 24.13 8.71 -29.86
N LEU A 694 23.37 9.39 -30.73
CA LEU A 694 23.85 10.54 -31.48
C LEU A 694 22.96 11.76 -31.21
N PHE A 695 23.58 12.89 -30.87
CA PHE A 695 22.92 14.20 -30.77
C PHE A 695 23.39 15.11 -31.90
N ASP A 696 22.46 15.67 -32.65
CA ASP A 696 22.71 16.57 -33.79
C ASP A 696 23.66 15.95 -34.85
N GLY A 697 23.63 14.62 -34.96
CA GLY A 697 24.46 13.84 -35.88
C GLY A 697 25.83 13.41 -35.32
N ASP A 698 26.25 13.91 -34.16
CA ASP A 698 27.50 13.54 -33.50
C ASP A 698 27.28 12.36 -32.55
N LEU A 699 28.16 11.35 -32.64
CA LEU A 699 28.15 10.20 -31.73
C LEU A 699 28.58 10.64 -30.33
N THR A 700 27.64 10.67 -29.39
CA THR A 700 27.87 11.13 -28.01
C THR A 700 28.15 9.97 -27.06
N ALA A 701 27.62 8.78 -27.32
CA ALA A 701 27.91 7.58 -26.55
C ALA A 701 27.76 6.30 -27.39
N GLU A 702 28.59 5.29 -27.12
CA GLU A 702 28.50 3.95 -27.73
C GLU A 702 27.96 2.95 -26.69
N ALA A 703 27.06 2.06 -27.12
CA ALA A 703 26.45 1.03 -26.26
C ALA A 703 25.98 1.57 -24.89
N GLU A 704 25.27 2.70 -24.91
CA GLU A 704 24.77 3.37 -23.71
C GLU A 704 23.33 2.98 -23.40
N HIS A 705 22.98 3.01 -22.13
CA HIS A 705 21.64 2.64 -21.68
C HIS A 705 20.65 3.79 -21.90
N ILE A 706 19.44 3.49 -22.34
CA ILE A 706 18.42 4.48 -22.69
C ILE A 706 18.04 5.37 -21.51
N SER A 707 18.20 4.89 -20.28
CA SER A 707 17.84 5.57 -19.03
C SER A 707 18.54 6.92 -18.82
N VAL A 708 19.67 7.17 -19.48
CA VAL A 708 20.41 8.45 -19.37
C VAL A 708 20.09 9.44 -20.49
N VAL A 709 19.53 8.97 -21.60
CA VAL A 709 19.43 9.76 -22.84
C VAL A 709 18.52 10.97 -22.67
N GLN A 710 17.34 10.79 -22.08
CA GLN A 710 16.41 11.88 -21.85
C GLN A 710 17.00 12.97 -20.95
N GLN A 711 17.64 12.60 -19.84
CA GLN A 711 18.21 13.59 -18.93
C GLN A 711 19.34 14.37 -19.60
N ARG A 712 20.25 13.70 -20.31
CA ARG A 712 21.33 14.37 -21.05
C ARG A 712 20.78 15.32 -22.13
N ALA A 713 19.65 15.00 -22.75
CA ALA A 713 18.98 15.91 -23.69
C ALA A 713 18.30 17.10 -22.97
N LEU A 714 17.67 16.87 -21.82
CA LEU A 714 17.08 17.92 -20.98
C LEU A 714 18.15 18.92 -20.50
N ASP A 715 19.32 18.46 -20.10
CA ASP A 715 20.42 19.29 -19.60
C ASP A 715 20.96 20.29 -20.64
N LEU A 716 20.67 20.08 -21.93
CA LEU A 716 21.04 21.02 -23.00
C LEU A 716 20.10 22.24 -23.08
N GLU A 717 18.92 22.19 -22.44
CA GLU A 717 17.89 23.25 -22.45
C GLU A 717 17.57 23.82 -23.85
N ARG A 718 17.62 22.95 -24.86
CA ARG A 718 17.28 23.27 -26.25
C ARG A 718 16.73 22.05 -26.96
N GLU A 719 16.22 22.26 -28.16
CA GLU A 719 15.86 21.18 -29.06
C GLU A 719 17.12 20.41 -29.52
N VAL A 720 16.98 19.10 -29.67
CA VAL A 720 18.08 18.19 -30.03
C VAL A 720 17.56 17.17 -31.04
N ASP A 721 18.27 16.99 -32.16
CA ASP A 721 17.99 15.86 -33.06
C ASP A 721 18.66 14.61 -32.49
N ILE A 722 17.87 13.63 -32.06
CA ILE A 722 18.35 12.39 -31.45
C ILE A 722 18.26 11.25 -32.48
N GLU A 723 19.38 10.54 -32.68
CA GLU A 723 19.40 9.25 -33.37
C GLU A 723 19.88 8.16 -32.40
N LEU A 724 19.10 7.09 -32.27
CA LEU A 724 19.41 5.92 -31.47
C LEU A 724 19.64 4.72 -32.39
N ARG A 725 20.73 3.97 -32.20
CA ARG A 725 21.04 2.77 -33.00
C ARG A 725 21.10 1.53 -32.11
N PHE A 726 20.16 0.62 -32.33
CA PHE A 726 20.07 -0.65 -31.62
C PHE A 726 20.60 -1.78 -32.50
N ARG A 727 21.48 -2.61 -31.94
CA ARG A 727 22.05 -3.78 -32.63
C ARG A 727 21.32 -5.04 -32.19
N VAL A 728 20.83 -5.82 -33.16
CA VAL A 728 20.09 -7.06 -32.90
C VAL A 728 20.67 -8.17 -33.74
N VAL A 729 20.98 -9.31 -33.12
CA VAL A 729 21.51 -10.48 -33.82
C VAL A 729 20.40 -11.52 -33.98
N ALA A 730 20.12 -11.94 -35.21
CA ALA A 730 19.24 -13.07 -35.51
C ALA A 730 20.06 -14.27 -35.97
N ILE A 731 19.96 -15.41 -35.28
CA ILE A 731 20.75 -16.61 -35.57
C ILE A 731 20.00 -17.60 -36.46
N GLU A 732 20.71 -18.61 -36.96
CA GLU A 732 20.12 -19.68 -37.75
C GLU A 732 18.96 -20.36 -36.99
N GLY A 733 17.81 -20.52 -37.65
CA GLY A 733 16.58 -21.02 -37.04
C GLY A 733 15.57 -19.94 -36.64
N PHE A 734 15.96 -18.66 -36.63
CA PHE A 734 15.01 -17.55 -36.54
C PHE A 734 14.16 -17.46 -37.83
N ALA A 735 12.84 -17.43 -37.69
CA ALA A 735 11.91 -17.43 -38.80
C ALA A 735 11.55 -16.00 -39.22
N VAL A 736 12.36 -15.41 -40.09
CA VAL A 736 12.24 -14.00 -40.58
C VAL A 736 10.85 -13.64 -41.14
N GLU A 737 10.16 -14.60 -41.75
CA GLU A 737 8.85 -14.42 -42.38
C GLU A 737 7.68 -14.46 -41.38
N GLN A 738 7.93 -14.81 -40.10
CA GLN A 738 6.87 -14.82 -39.09
C GLN A 738 6.51 -13.39 -38.64
N PRO A 739 5.30 -13.21 -38.07
CA PRO A 739 4.91 -11.95 -37.44
C PRO A 739 5.95 -11.45 -36.43
N LEU A 740 6.48 -10.25 -36.66
CA LEU A 740 7.43 -9.56 -35.79
C LEU A 740 7.00 -8.11 -35.70
N HIS A 741 6.97 -7.56 -34.49
CA HIS A 741 6.59 -6.17 -34.27
C HIS A 741 7.65 -5.44 -33.46
N LEU A 742 7.81 -4.15 -33.75
CA LEU A 742 8.46 -3.18 -32.89
C LEU A 742 7.38 -2.51 -32.04
N VAL A 743 7.61 -2.39 -30.73
CA VAL A 743 6.73 -1.68 -29.82
C VAL A 743 7.37 -0.36 -29.40
N LEU A 744 6.64 0.74 -29.62
CA LEU A 744 7.02 2.12 -29.30
C LEU A 744 5.86 2.83 -28.60
N GLU A 745 6.18 3.77 -27.72
CA GLU A 745 5.15 4.50 -26.96
C GLU A 745 4.60 5.74 -27.69
N SER A 746 5.32 6.26 -28.68
CA SER A 746 4.92 7.44 -29.47
C SER A 746 5.44 7.32 -30.90
N PRO A 747 4.99 6.31 -31.67
CA PRO A 747 5.52 6.03 -33.00
C PRO A 747 5.39 7.21 -33.98
N ASP A 748 4.41 8.09 -33.78
CA ASP A 748 4.19 9.32 -34.56
C ASP A 748 5.34 10.33 -34.47
N ARG A 749 6.21 10.20 -33.46
CA ARG A 749 7.37 11.08 -33.24
C ARG A 749 8.70 10.52 -33.74
N PHE A 750 8.71 9.30 -34.26
CA PHE A 750 9.93 8.62 -34.67
C PHE A 750 9.91 8.24 -36.15
N GLU A 751 11.04 8.48 -36.82
CA GLU A 751 11.37 7.81 -38.07
C GLU A 751 12.19 6.56 -37.75
N VAL A 752 11.76 5.40 -38.28
CA VAL A 752 12.46 4.12 -38.07
C VAL A 752 13.04 3.60 -39.36
N SER A 753 14.27 3.11 -39.30
CA SER A 753 14.88 2.35 -40.39
C SER A 753 15.59 1.10 -39.88
N ILE A 754 15.55 0.04 -40.67
CA ILE A 754 16.21 -1.24 -40.37
C ILE A 754 17.15 -1.56 -41.52
N ASN A 755 18.44 -1.79 -41.20
CA ASN A 755 19.47 -2.09 -42.19
C ASN A 755 19.53 -1.05 -43.33
N GLY A 756 19.30 0.22 -42.99
CA GLY A 756 19.27 1.35 -43.92
C GLY A 756 18.00 1.49 -44.76
N ARG A 757 16.95 0.68 -44.52
CA ARG A 757 15.65 0.78 -45.20
C ARG A 757 14.61 1.37 -44.24
N ALA A 758 13.85 2.36 -44.69
CA ALA A 758 12.75 2.92 -43.91
C ALA A 758 11.66 1.86 -43.66
N VAL A 759 11.09 1.89 -42.45
CA VAL A 759 9.97 1.02 -42.03
C VAL A 759 8.65 1.77 -42.24
N ASP A 760 7.59 1.04 -42.58
CA ASP A 760 6.24 1.60 -42.58
C ASP A 760 5.73 1.73 -41.14
N MET A 761 5.46 2.97 -40.71
CA MET A 761 5.08 3.30 -39.33
C MET A 761 3.58 3.16 -39.08
N ALA A 762 2.90 2.27 -39.81
CA ALA A 762 1.49 1.98 -39.61
C ALA A 762 1.25 1.32 -38.25
N ASP A 763 0.40 1.96 -37.43
CA ASP A 763 0.01 1.45 -36.12
C ASP A 763 -0.87 0.19 -36.25
N CYS A 764 -0.37 -0.91 -35.70
CA CYS A 764 -0.98 -2.25 -35.73
C CYS A 764 -1.68 -2.62 -34.39
N GLY A 765 -2.00 -1.62 -33.56
CA GLY A 765 -2.70 -1.78 -32.29
C GLY A 765 -1.77 -1.80 -31.07
N ALA A 766 -2.39 -1.88 -29.89
CA ALA A 766 -1.72 -1.84 -28.60
C ALA A 766 -1.07 -3.18 -28.18
N TYR A 767 -0.11 -3.12 -27.25
CA TYR A 767 0.47 -4.26 -26.54
C TYR A 767 0.59 -3.96 -25.04
N ARG A 768 -0.13 -4.71 -24.19
CA ARG A 768 -0.22 -4.53 -22.72
C ARG A 768 -0.84 -3.20 -22.28
N ASP A 769 -0.32 -2.06 -22.74
CA ASP A 769 -0.84 -0.72 -22.46
C ASP A 769 -1.38 -0.05 -23.73
N SER A 770 -2.35 0.86 -23.59
CA SER A 770 -2.90 1.62 -24.72
C SER A 770 -1.85 2.48 -25.44
N SER A 771 -0.83 2.95 -24.71
CA SER A 771 0.28 3.75 -25.25
C SER A 771 1.33 2.92 -25.99
N PHE A 772 1.42 1.61 -25.73
CA PHE A 772 2.44 0.75 -26.33
C PHE A 772 1.99 0.28 -27.71
N ARG A 773 2.37 1.01 -28.75
CA ARG A 773 1.90 0.81 -30.13
C ARG A 773 2.82 -0.14 -30.89
N LYS A 774 2.22 -1.07 -31.63
CA LYS A 774 2.94 -2.03 -32.47
C LYS A 774 3.13 -1.50 -33.88
N ILE A 775 4.33 -1.66 -34.41
CA ILE A 775 4.70 -1.42 -35.82
C ILE A 775 5.15 -2.76 -36.42
N ASP A 776 4.64 -3.11 -37.59
CA ASP A 776 4.98 -4.37 -38.26
C ASP A 776 6.41 -4.33 -38.83
N LEU A 777 7.23 -5.30 -38.42
CA LEU A 777 8.59 -5.52 -38.88
C LEU A 777 8.77 -6.86 -39.61
N THR A 778 7.69 -7.55 -39.97
CA THR A 778 7.78 -8.85 -40.65
C THR A 778 8.63 -8.76 -41.91
N GLY A 779 9.59 -9.68 -42.03
CA GLY A 779 10.52 -9.72 -43.16
C GLY A 779 11.58 -8.61 -43.20
N CYS A 780 11.64 -7.71 -42.21
CA CYS A 780 12.61 -6.60 -42.20
C CYS A 780 13.99 -6.99 -41.65
N LEU A 781 14.06 -7.99 -40.77
CA LEU A 781 15.33 -8.51 -40.25
C LEU A 781 15.95 -9.53 -41.21
N ALA A 782 17.28 -9.65 -41.17
CA ALA A 782 18.04 -10.70 -41.85
C ALA A 782 18.78 -11.57 -40.82
N ILE A 783 19.12 -12.81 -41.18
CA ILE A 783 20.02 -13.64 -40.37
C ILE A 783 21.39 -12.95 -40.29
N GLY A 784 21.92 -12.80 -39.08
CA GLY A 784 23.12 -12.04 -38.76
C GLY A 784 22.81 -10.78 -37.95
N GLU A 785 23.71 -9.81 -38.01
CA GLU A 785 23.56 -8.52 -37.35
C GLU A 785 22.56 -7.62 -38.10
N ASN A 786 21.69 -6.97 -37.33
CA ASN A 786 20.71 -6.00 -37.81
C ASN A 786 20.85 -4.70 -37.04
N ASP A 787 20.67 -3.59 -37.74
CA ASP A 787 20.78 -2.24 -37.21
C ASP A 787 19.41 -1.56 -37.29
N ILE A 788 18.80 -1.31 -36.13
CA ILE A 788 17.52 -0.61 -35.99
C ILE A 788 17.82 0.82 -35.57
N ARG A 789 17.46 1.80 -36.40
CA ARG A 789 17.66 3.22 -36.12
C ARG A 789 16.36 3.94 -35.85
N LEU A 790 16.31 4.69 -34.76
CA LEU A 790 15.23 5.60 -34.41
C LEU A 790 15.74 7.03 -34.50
N ARG A 791 15.01 7.90 -35.20
CA ARG A 791 15.30 9.34 -35.28
C ARG A 791 14.12 10.14 -34.78
N THR A 792 14.38 11.14 -33.95
CA THR A 792 13.36 12.08 -33.48
C THR A 792 13.98 13.45 -33.19
N ARG A 793 13.16 14.49 -33.21
CA ARG A 793 13.54 15.82 -32.71
C ARG A 793 12.98 15.96 -31.30
N PHE A 794 13.85 15.83 -30.30
CA PHE A 794 13.49 15.97 -28.90
C PHE A 794 13.27 17.44 -28.57
N THR A 795 12.08 17.76 -28.08
CA THR A 795 11.66 19.12 -27.71
C THR A 795 10.86 19.09 -26.41
N GLN A 796 11.00 20.15 -25.61
CA GLN A 796 10.17 20.42 -24.44
C GLN A 796 9.82 21.91 -24.40
N PRO A 797 8.62 22.27 -23.93
CA PRO A 797 8.29 23.67 -23.71
C PRO A 797 9.09 24.24 -22.53
N ALA A 798 9.25 25.57 -22.50
CA ALA A 798 9.97 26.28 -21.43
C ALA A 798 9.40 25.98 -20.02
N GLU A 799 8.10 25.70 -19.94
CA GLU A 799 7.40 25.34 -18.71
C GLU A 799 7.91 24.05 -18.08
N VAL A 800 8.23 23.02 -18.88
CA VAL A 800 8.76 21.74 -18.36
C VAL A 800 10.10 21.96 -17.65
N TYR A 801 10.98 22.80 -18.20
CA TYR A 801 12.26 23.14 -17.55
C TYR A 801 12.07 23.90 -16.24
N GLU A 802 11.07 24.78 -16.17
CA GLU A 802 10.74 25.47 -14.92
C GLU A 802 10.14 24.51 -13.89
N ASN A 803 9.27 23.58 -14.31
CA ASN A 803 8.71 22.54 -13.46
C ASN A 803 9.81 21.64 -12.88
N LEU A 804 10.82 21.27 -13.68
CA LEU A 804 11.98 20.51 -13.21
C LEU A 804 12.76 21.25 -12.10
N ARG A 805 12.97 22.57 -12.26
CA ARG A 805 13.62 23.38 -11.23
C ARG A 805 12.81 23.45 -9.94
N ARG A 806 11.49 23.58 -10.05
CA ARG A 806 10.58 23.57 -8.89
C ARG A 806 10.52 22.20 -8.20
N ALA A 807 10.41 21.13 -8.97
CA ALA A 807 10.38 19.75 -8.49
C ALA A 807 11.65 19.35 -7.72
N ALA A 808 12.79 19.99 -8.01
CA ALA A 808 14.04 19.75 -7.28
C ALA A 808 14.01 20.27 -5.84
N VAL A 809 13.08 21.18 -5.53
CA VAL A 809 12.96 21.83 -4.22
C VAL A 809 11.88 21.18 -3.37
N PHE A 810 10.73 20.82 -3.96
CA PHE A 810 9.59 20.30 -3.20
C PHE A 810 8.87 19.16 -3.92
N GLU A 811 8.40 18.20 -3.12
CA GLU A 811 7.79 16.97 -3.62
C GLU A 811 6.47 17.21 -4.38
N ALA A 812 5.61 18.12 -3.92
CA ALA A 812 4.32 18.39 -4.57
C ALA A 812 4.47 18.78 -6.05
N GLU A 813 5.55 19.51 -6.41
CA GLU A 813 5.84 19.86 -7.80
C GLU A 813 6.41 18.68 -8.59
N LYS A 814 7.14 17.78 -7.92
CA LYS A 814 7.64 16.53 -8.51
C LYS A 814 6.50 15.54 -8.79
N ASN A 815 5.50 15.48 -7.92
CA ASN A 815 4.38 14.53 -8.00
C ASN A 815 3.43 14.79 -9.17
N LYS A 816 3.45 16.01 -9.73
CA LYS A 816 2.68 16.41 -10.93
C LYS A 816 3.52 16.59 -12.19
N LEU A 817 4.78 16.14 -12.18
CA LEU A 817 5.69 16.38 -13.30
C LEU A 817 5.23 15.62 -14.55
N THR A 818 5.08 16.35 -15.66
CA THR A 818 4.72 15.82 -16.98
C THR A 818 5.76 16.27 -18.01
N TYR A 819 6.03 15.40 -18.99
CA TYR A 819 6.91 15.68 -20.12
C TYR A 819 6.11 15.62 -21.43
N ASP A 820 6.40 16.51 -22.38
CA ASP A 820 5.77 16.49 -23.70
C ASP A 820 6.43 15.45 -24.62
N SER A 821 7.76 15.31 -24.55
CA SER A 821 8.53 14.29 -25.26
C SER A 821 9.25 13.37 -24.28
N GLU A 822 9.13 12.05 -24.47
CA GLU A 822 9.84 11.07 -23.64
C GLU A 822 10.68 10.14 -24.54
N ILE A 823 11.86 9.76 -24.06
CA ILE A 823 12.77 8.82 -24.74
C ILE A 823 12.83 7.53 -23.92
N GLU A 824 12.45 6.43 -24.55
CA GLU A 824 12.17 5.18 -23.85
C GLU A 824 12.78 3.96 -24.52
N ALA A 825 12.90 2.88 -23.74
CA ALA A 825 13.26 1.56 -24.26
C ALA A 825 12.24 1.11 -25.31
N ILE A 826 12.70 0.29 -26.26
CA ILE A 826 11.85 -0.27 -27.31
C ILE A 826 11.81 -1.79 -27.18
N TYR A 827 10.78 -2.43 -27.73
CA TYR A 827 10.60 -3.87 -27.56
C TYR A 827 10.40 -4.55 -28.91
N LEU A 828 11.09 -5.67 -29.14
CA LEU A 828 10.73 -6.59 -30.20
C LEU A 828 9.73 -7.61 -29.66
N LEU A 829 8.69 -7.90 -30.43
CA LEU A 829 7.57 -8.75 -30.05
C LEU A 829 7.27 -9.77 -31.17
N GLY A 830 7.27 -11.07 -30.86
CA GLY A 830 6.97 -12.08 -31.87
C GLY A 830 7.17 -13.52 -31.45
N ALA A 831 7.13 -14.41 -32.44
CA ALA A 831 7.28 -15.85 -32.27
C ALA A 831 8.76 -16.28 -32.35
N PHE A 832 9.57 -15.88 -31.36
CA PHE A 832 11.00 -16.20 -31.29
C PHE A 832 11.45 -16.58 -29.86
N GLY A 833 12.53 -17.34 -29.75
CA GLY A 833 13.26 -17.51 -28.51
C GLY A 833 14.37 -16.46 -28.39
N VAL A 834 14.71 -16.04 -27.16
CA VAL A 834 15.89 -15.21 -26.91
C VAL A 834 17.02 -16.11 -26.41
N CYS A 835 17.96 -16.41 -27.30
CA CYS A 835 19.14 -17.19 -26.98
C CYS A 835 20.12 -16.38 -26.14
N THR A 836 20.64 -17.03 -25.10
CA THR A 836 21.49 -16.42 -24.07
C THR A 836 22.81 -17.18 -23.97
N PRO A 837 23.76 -16.99 -24.91
CA PRO A 837 25.03 -17.73 -24.95
C PRO A 837 26.00 -17.34 -23.82
N GLY A 838 25.67 -16.31 -23.05
CA GLY A 838 26.43 -15.83 -21.90
C GLY A 838 26.26 -16.70 -20.65
N ARG A 839 26.43 -16.08 -19.48
CA ARG A 839 26.43 -16.79 -18.19
C ARG A 839 25.36 -16.23 -17.26
N PHE A 840 24.54 -17.12 -16.71
CA PHE A 840 23.67 -16.83 -15.57
C PHE A 840 24.40 -17.08 -14.25
N THR A 841 24.19 -16.18 -13.28
CA THR A 841 24.64 -16.32 -11.89
C THR A 841 23.47 -16.07 -10.95
N SER A 842 23.17 -17.01 -10.05
CA SER A 842 22.08 -16.84 -9.07
C SER A 842 22.35 -15.66 -8.13
N LEU A 843 21.27 -14.95 -7.80
CA LEU A 843 21.21 -13.86 -6.84
C LEU A 843 20.17 -14.19 -5.75
N PRO A 844 20.15 -13.45 -4.62
CA PRO A 844 19.06 -13.53 -3.67
C PRO A 844 17.69 -13.22 -4.29
N ARG A 845 16.60 -13.53 -3.56
CA ARG A 845 15.21 -13.19 -3.93
C ARG A 845 14.73 -13.79 -5.26
N GLY A 846 15.20 -15.01 -5.58
CA GLY A 846 14.75 -15.75 -6.76
C GLY A 846 15.11 -15.06 -8.07
N ALA A 847 16.28 -14.43 -8.13
CA ALA A 847 16.75 -13.69 -9.28
C ALA A 847 18.07 -14.23 -9.83
N THR A 848 18.38 -13.88 -11.07
CA THR A 848 19.63 -14.24 -11.75
C THR A 848 20.24 -13.02 -12.43
N ARG A 849 21.58 -12.94 -12.41
CA ARG A 849 22.37 -12.01 -13.22
C ARG A 849 22.76 -12.69 -14.52
N TYR A 850 22.53 -12.04 -15.65
CA TYR A 850 22.97 -12.49 -16.96
C TYR A 850 24.03 -11.55 -17.54
N THR A 851 25.20 -12.11 -17.83
CA THR A 851 26.31 -11.43 -18.51
C THR A 851 26.46 -12.03 -19.92
N GLY A 852 26.19 -11.25 -20.97
CA GLY A 852 26.37 -11.68 -22.36
C GLY A 852 25.39 -11.02 -23.33
N PRO A 853 25.51 -11.31 -24.64
CA PRO A 853 24.60 -10.78 -25.65
C PRO A 853 23.25 -11.53 -25.64
N PHE A 854 22.24 -10.94 -26.29
CA PHE A 854 20.98 -11.59 -26.62
C PHE A 854 20.87 -11.83 -28.13
N GLU A 855 20.39 -13.00 -28.51
CA GLU A 855 20.25 -13.41 -29.91
C GLU A 855 18.83 -13.91 -30.19
N LEU A 856 18.21 -13.48 -31.29
CA LEU A 856 16.91 -13.98 -31.72
C LEU A 856 17.07 -15.36 -32.38
N GLY A 857 16.40 -16.36 -31.84
CA GLY A 857 16.48 -17.75 -32.29
C GLY A 857 15.12 -18.46 -32.33
N PRO A 858 15.11 -19.80 -32.51
CA PRO A 858 13.87 -20.57 -32.54
C PRO A 858 13.18 -20.60 -31.18
N LEU A 859 11.84 -20.71 -31.18
CA LEU A 859 11.06 -20.87 -29.96
C LEU A 859 11.42 -22.17 -29.22
N PRO A 860 11.35 -22.18 -27.87
CA PRO A 860 11.47 -23.42 -27.11
C PRO A 860 10.24 -24.29 -27.34
N VAL A 861 10.42 -25.48 -27.92
CA VAL A 861 9.34 -26.46 -28.14
C VAL A 861 9.17 -27.44 -26.99
N ALA A 862 10.21 -27.63 -26.17
CA ALA A 862 10.17 -28.46 -24.99
C ALA A 862 11.12 -27.92 -23.93
N VAL A 863 10.74 -27.91 -22.65
CA VAL A 863 11.49 -27.31 -21.54
C VAL A 863 11.50 -28.23 -20.31
N PRO A 864 12.51 -28.16 -19.43
CA PRO A 864 12.43 -28.84 -18.14
C PRO A 864 11.38 -28.14 -17.24
N MET A 865 10.88 -28.87 -16.23
CA MET A 865 10.21 -28.24 -15.09
C MET A 865 11.26 -27.49 -14.26
N GLY A 866 11.03 -26.22 -14.00
CA GLY A 866 11.97 -25.34 -13.31
C GLY A 866 11.88 -23.91 -13.84
N ASP A 867 12.98 -23.17 -13.75
CA ASP A 867 13.11 -21.82 -14.31
C ASP A 867 13.25 -21.87 -15.83
N LEU A 868 12.34 -21.20 -16.53
CA LEU A 868 12.26 -21.11 -17.99
C LEU A 868 13.03 -19.91 -18.56
N THR A 869 13.47 -18.98 -17.71
CA THR A 869 14.27 -17.79 -18.07
C THR A 869 15.48 -18.14 -18.97
N PRO A 870 16.34 -19.13 -18.62
CA PRO A 870 17.50 -19.50 -19.46
C PRO A 870 17.13 -20.35 -20.69
N HIS A 871 15.85 -20.68 -20.88
CA HIS A 871 15.36 -21.54 -21.96
C HIS A 871 14.67 -20.76 -23.09
N GLY A 872 15.11 -19.52 -23.33
CA GLY A 872 14.61 -18.68 -24.41
C GLY A 872 13.59 -17.64 -23.98
N LEU A 873 13.27 -17.55 -22.68
CA LEU A 873 12.22 -16.70 -22.13
C LEU A 873 12.71 -15.64 -21.09
N PRO A 874 13.90 -15.02 -21.22
CA PRO A 874 14.41 -14.09 -20.22
C PRO A 874 13.54 -12.84 -20.02
N PHE A 875 12.93 -12.32 -21.08
CA PHE A 875 12.05 -11.13 -21.05
C PHE A 875 10.55 -11.46 -21.07
N PHE A 876 10.19 -12.74 -20.95
CA PHE A 876 8.82 -13.19 -21.17
C PHE A 876 7.84 -12.64 -20.10
N ASN A 877 6.71 -12.09 -20.55
CA ASN A 877 5.72 -11.37 -19.74
C ASN A 877 4.29 -11.76 -20.14
N GLY A 878 3.96 -13.05 -20.10
CA GLY A 878 2.71 -13.59 -20.63
C GLY A 878 2.35 -14.95 -20.04
N ARG A 879 1.63 -15.76 -20.82
CA ARG A 879 1.26 -17.13 -20.45
C ARG A 879 1.99 -18.18 -21.26
N VAL A 880 2.49 -19.21 -20.58
CA VAL A 880 3.06 -20.43 -21.18
C VAL A 880 2.24 -21.63 -20.75
N ARG A 881 1.94 -22.53 -21.67
CA ARG A 881 1.37 -23.85 -21.38
C ARG A 881 2.45 -24.91 -21.49
N LEU A 882 2.64 -25.65 -20.41
CA LEU A 882 3.45 -26.85 -20.36
C LEU A 882 2.53 -28.07 -20.42
N ARG A 883 2.81 -28.99 -21.34
CA ARG A 883 1.99 -30.21 -21.54
C ARG A 883 2.83 -31.48 -21.39
N LYS A 884 2.24 -32.50 -20.77
CA LYS A 884 2.83 -33.83 -20.68
C LYS A 884 1.79 -34.92 -20.59
N GLU A 885 2.09 -36.05 -21.24
CA GLU A 885 1.30 -37.27 -21.11
C GLU A 885 1.93 -38.21 -20.09
N ILE A 886 1.09 -38.76 -19.21
CA ILE A 886 1.45 -39.80 -18.25
C ILE A 886 0.50 -40.98 -18.37
N VAL A 887 0.93 -42.16 -17.95
CA VAL A 887 0.11 -43.37 -17.92
C VAL A 887 -0.04 -43.82 -16.48
N LEU A 888 -1.28 -44.02 -16.03
CA LEU A 888 -1.61 -44.41 -14.66
C LEU A 888 -2.42 -45.70 -14.66
N THR A 889 -2.16 -46.56 -13.67
CA THR A 889 -3.07 -47.65 -13.30
C THR A 889 -4.29 -47.12 -12.55
N GLY A 890 -5.35 -47.94 -12.38
CA GLY A 890 -6.55 -47.53 -11.64
C GLY A 890 -6.24 -47.02 -10.23
N ASP A 891 -5.40 -47.73 -9.47
CA ASP A 891 -4.99 -47.33 -8.12
C ASP A 891 -4.14 -46.05 -8.10
N GLU A 892 -3.40 -45.78 -9.18
CA GLU A 892 -2.58 -44.56 -9.30
C GLU A 892 -3.39 -43.32 -9.69
N ALA A 893 -4.64 -43.48 -10.14
CA ALA A 893 -5.52 -42.38 -10.54
C ALA A 893 -6.46 -41.89 -9.41
N GLU A 894 -6.56 -42.62 -8.30
CA GLU A 894 -7.42 -42.27 -7.17
C GLU A 894 -6.67 -41.44 -6.11
N LYS A 895 -7.38 -40.46 -5.53
CA LYS A 895 -6.90 -39.62 -4.40
C LYS A 895 -5.52 -39.02 -4.62
N ARG A 896 -5.31 -38.42 -5.80
CA ARG A 896 -4.05 -37.76 -6.15
C ARG A 896 -4.16 -36.26 -6.10
N CYS A 897 -3.06 -35.61 -5.74
CA CYS A 897 -2.88 -34.18 -5.93
C CYS A 897 -1.65 -33.88 -6.78
N PHE A 898 -1.67 -32.71 -7.39
CA PHE A 898 -0.47 -32.08 -7.92
C PHE A 898 0.10 -31.21 -6.80
N LEU A 899 1.35 -31.48 -6.38
CA LEU A 899 2.03 -30.71 -5.34
C LEU A 899 3.27 -30.04 -5.94
N PHE A 900 3.37 -28.72 -5.76
CA PHE A 900 4.52 -27.94 -6.19
C PHE A 900 5.40 -27.57 -5.01
N THR A 901 6.71 -27.67 -5.18
CA THR A 901 7.68 -27.31 -4.14
C THR A 901 8.03 -25.82 -4.17
N GLU A 902 7.98 -25.21 -5.36
CA GLU A 902 8.33 -23.80 -5.56
C GLU A 902 7.60 -23.20 -6.75
N ARG A 903 6.99 -22.03 -6.54
CA ARG A 903 6.28 -21.26 -7.56
C ARG A 903 7.08 -20.01 -7.90
N MET A 904 7.46 -19.86 -9.17
CA MET A 904 8.10 -18.65 -9.70
C MET A 904 7.15 -17.84 -10.61
N ALA A 905 6.12 -18.47 -11.19
CA ALA A 905 5.05 -17.79 -11.93
C ALA A 905 4.06 -17.07 -10.99
N ALA A 906 3.47 -15.95 -11.42
CA ALA A 906 2.48 -15.20 -10.63
C ALA A 906 1.22 -16.03 -10.35
N VAL A 907 0.75 -16.78 -11.34
CA VAL A 907 -0.38 -17.71 -11.23
C VAL A 907 -0.05 -19.02 -11.95
N VAL A 908 -0.43 -20.14 -11.33
CA VAL A 908 -0.27 -21.48 -11.91
C VAL A 908 -1.64 -22.13 -12.10
N GLY A 909 -2.01 -22.35 -13.35
CA GLY A 909 -3.21 -23.03 -13.75
C GLY A 909 -3.01 -24.52 -13.98
N VAL A 910 -3.80 -25.37 -13.35
CA VAL A 910 -3.71 -26.83 -13.51
C VAL A 910 -4.92 -27.36 -14.25
N SER A 911 -4.68 -28.03 -15.36
CA SER A 911 -5.70 -28.75 -16.15
C SER A 911 -5.32 -30.21 -16.33
N VAL A 912 -6.33 -31.08 -16.32
CA VAL A 912 -6.16 -32.52 -16.55
C VAL A 912 -7.18 -32.96 -17.58
N ASN A 913 -6.74 -33.67 -18.62
CA ASN A 913 -7.60 -34.19 -19.69
C ASN A 913 -8.50 -33.11 -20.31
N GLY A 914 -7.97 -31.89 -20.47
CA GLY A 914 -8.67 -30.73 -21.05
C GLY A 914 -9.64 -30.00 -20.11
N LYS A 915 -9.73 -30.39 -18.82
CA LYS A 915 -10.56 -29.73 -17.81
C LYS A 915 -9.70 -28.96 -16.83
N ARG A 916 -10.01 -27.66 -16.63
CA ARG A 916 -9.39 -26.83 -15.59
C ARG A 916 -9.79 -27.34 -14.20
N VAL A 917 -8.79 -27.60 -13.35
CA VAL A 917 -8.94 -28.16 -12.01
C VAL A 917 -8.82 -27.08 -10.94
N LYS A 918 -7.74 -26.29 -10.97
CA LYS A 918 -7.46 -25.25 -9.97
C LYS A 918 -6.51 -24.19 -10.52
N ASP A 919 -6.68 -22.97 -10.04
CA ASP A 919 -5.69 -21.90 -10.14
C ASP A 919 -5.00 -21.74 -8.78
N VAL A 920 -3.67 -21.78 -8.78
CA VAL A 920 -2.84 -21.74 -7.57
C VAL A 920 -2.15 -20.37 -7.49
N TYR A 921 -2.48 -19.62 -6.45
CA TYR A 921 -1.99 -18.25 -6.18
C TYR A 921 -1.02 -18.21 -5.00
N TRP A 922 -1.34 -18.97 -3.95
CA TRP A 922 -0.63 -19.02 -2.68
C TRP A 922 -0.64 -20.44 -2.11
N ARG A 923 0.17 -20.66 -1.08
CA ARG A 923 0.26 -21.95 -0.38
C ARG A 923 -1.05 -22.39 0.30
N PRO A 924 -1.29 -23.71 0.44
CA PRO A 924 -0.46 -24.79 -0.09
C PRO A 924 -0.54 -24.85 -1.63
N TYR A 925 0.61 -25.04 -2.28
CA TYR A 925 0.72 -25.13 -3.73
C TYR A 925 0.27 -26.51 -4.22
N GLU A 926 -1.00 -26.82 -3.96
CA GLU A 926 -1.60 -28.12 -4.17
C GLU A 926 -2.86 -28.01 -5.02
N ALA A 927 -3.06 -28.92 -5.97
CA ALA A 927 -4.30 -29.08 -6.73
C ALA A 927 -4.86 -30.51 -6.60
N ASP A 928 -6.07 -30.65 -6.05
CA ASP A 928 -6.79 -31.93 -5.96
C ASP A 928 -7.20 -32.42 -7.35
N LEU A 929 -6.64 -33.56 -7.78
CA LEU A 929 -6.90 -34.16 -9.10
C LEU A 929 -7.97 -35.25 -9.04
N THR A 930 -8.61 -35.44 -7.88
CA THR A 930 -9.59 -36.50 -7.66
C THR A 930 -10.77 -36.36 -8.62
N GLY A 931 -11.03 -37.43 -9.38
CA GLY A 931 -12.08 -37.46 -10.40
C GLY A 931 -11.75 -36.72 -11.70
N ALA A 932 -10.56 -36.13 -11.83
CA ALA A 932 -10.04 -35.58 -13.09
C ALA A 932 -9.12 -36.57 -13.82
N LEU A 933 -8.45 -37.45 -13.09
CA LEU A 933 -7.61 -38.53 -13.62
C LEU A 933 -8.45 -39.76 -14.03
N GLN A 934 -7.92 -40.54 -14.96
CA GLN A 934 -8.49 -41.80 -15.44
C GLN A 934 -7.43 -42.91 -15.52
N GLU A 935 -7.84 -44.18 -15.55
CA GLU A 935 -6.93 -45.28 -15.86
C GLU A 935 -6.44 -45.17 -17.31
N GLY A 936 -5.15 -45.42 -17.52
CA GLY A 936 -4.47 -45.28 -18.81
C GLY A 936 -3.86 -43.90 -19.01
N VAL A 937 -3.96 -43.37 -20.23
CA VAL A 937 -3.30 -42.11 -20.63
C VAL A 937 -4.05 -40.91 -20.02
N ASN A 938 -3.28 -40.02 -19.39
CA ASN A 938 -3.73 -38.73 -18.89
C ASN A 938 -2.86 -37.63 -19.47
N VAL A 939 -3.49 -36.52 -19.87
CA VAL A 939 -2.81 -35.30 -20.31
C VAL A 939 -2.81 -34.32 -19.15
N LEU A 940 -1.63 -33.96 -18.70
CA LEU A 940 -1.41 -32.90 -17.70
C LEU A 940 -1.02 -31.62 -18.42
N GLU A 941 -1.67 -30.53 -18.06
CA GLU A 941 -1.38 -29.20 -18.59
C GLU A 941 -1.21 -28.20 -17.44
N ILE A 942 -0.08 -27.48 -17.46
CA ILE A 942 0.26 -26.45 -16.48
C ILE A 942 0.40 -25.13 -17.23
N GLU A 943 -0.46 -24.17 -16.93
CA GLU A 943 -0.40 -22.82 -17.47
C GLU A 943 0.28 -21.89 -16.47
N LEU A 944 1.41 -21.31 -16.87
CA LEU A 944 2.20 -20.38 -16.06
C LEU A 944 1.98 -18.97 -16.57
N THR A 945 1.55 -18.07 -15.68
CA THR A 945 1.39 -16.65 -16.00
C THR A 945 2.46 -15.84 -15.30
N SER A 946 3.24 -15.03 -16.03
CA SER A 946 4.26 -14.14 -15.44
C SER A 946 3.71 -12.74 -15.12
N GLY A 947 4.50 -11.93 -14.41
CA GLY A 947 4.29 -10.49 -14.27
C GLY A 947 5.06 -9.68 -15.31
N LEU A 948 5.07 -8.36 -15.15
CA LEU A 948 5.78 -7.44 -16.07
C LEU A 948 7.26 -7.20 -15.71
N ARG A 949 7.76 -7.81 -14.62
CA ARG A 949 9.11 -7.55 -14.09
C ARG A 949 10.23 -7.71 -15.10
N ASN A 950 10.21 -8.80 -15.86
CA ASN A 950 11.27 -9.08 -16.82
C ASN A 950 11.13 -8.24 -18.09
N LEU A 951 9.95 -7.67 -18.38
CA LEU A 951 9.76 -6.70 -19.47
C LEU A 951 10.21 -5.29 -19.07
N LEU A 952 9.75 -4.80 -17.91
CA LEU A 952 9.81 -3.37 -17.54
C LEU A 952 10.95 -3.02 -16.58
N GLY A 953 11.59 -3.99 -15.95
CA GLY A 953 12.70 -3.75 -15.03
C GLY A 953 12.26 -3.52 -13.58
N PRO A 954 13.15 -3.00 -12.71
CA PRO A 954 14.47 -2.45 -13.04
C PRO A 954 15.51 -3.55 -13.35
N HIS A 955 16.13 -3.52 -14.53
CA HIS A 955 17.06 -4.60 -14.94
C HIS A 955 18.48 -4.45 -14.40
N HIS A 956 18.91 -3.25 -14.03
CA HIS A 956 20.33 -2.91 -13.87
C HIS A 956 20.75 -2.55 -12.44
N LEU A 957 19.97 -2.95 -11.43
CA LEU A 957 20.35 -2.76 -10.03
C LEU A 957 21.55 -3.63 -9.67
N GLU A 958 22.57 -3.04 -9.03
CA GLU A 958 23.74 -3.77 -8.54
C GLU A 958 23.36 -4.88 -7.55
N GLU A 959 22.39 -4.62 -6.66
CA GLU A 959 21.91 -5.59 -5.67
C GLU A 959 21.13 -6.78 -6.27
N GLY A 960 20.68 -6.66 -7.53
CA GLY A 960 19.77 -7.62 -8.16
C GLY A 960 18.31 -7.24 -7.94
N GLU A 961 17.48 -8.20 -7.56
CA GLU A 961 16.07 -7.93 -7.32
C GLU A 961 15.84 -7.12 -6.03
N SER A 962 15.00 -6.09 -6.11
CA SER A 962 14.70 -5.20 -5.00
C SER A 962 13.23 -5.28 -4.58
N HIS A 963 12.97 -5.41 -3.29
CA HIS A 963 11.60 -5.34 -2.72
C HIS A 963 11.17 -3.90 -2.38
N ALA A 964 11.94 -2.90 -2.83
CA ALA A 964 11.67 -1.48 -2.64
C ALA A 964 11.94 -0.72 -3.95
N ALA A 965 11.15 -1.01 -4.98
CA ALA A 965 11.30 -0.43 -6.31
C ALA A 965 10.63 0.95 -6.37
N ALA A 966 11.38 1.98 -6.71
CA ALA A 966 10.88 3.36 -6.84
C ALA A 966 11.45 3.99 -8.12
N PRO A 967 11.04 5.20 -8.54
CA PRO A 967 11.55 5.83 -9.77
C PRO A 967 13.09 5.84 -9.87
N ARG A 968 13.80 6.11 -8.76
CA ARG A 968 15.27 6.09 -8.69
C ARG A 968 15.90 4.75 -9.11
N SER A 969 15.18 3.64 -8.98
CA SER A 969 15.68 2.28 -9.23
C SER A 969 15.95 2.00 -10.71
N PHE A 970 15.55 2.91 -11.61
CA PHE A 970 15.62 2.72 -13.06
C PHE A 970 16.67 3.59 -13.75
N PHE A 971 17.41 4.43 -13.00
CA PHE A 971 18.30 5.43 -13.56
C PHE A 971 19.77 5.20 -13.18
N LYS A 972 20.62 5.15 -14.21
CA LYS A 972 22.08 5.00 -14.10
C LYS A 972 22.76 6.26 -13.59
N GLU A 973 22.28 7.43 -13.99
CA GLU A 973 22.86 8.73 -13.66
C GLU A 973 21.88 9.57 -12.83
N PRO A 974 22.37 10.44 -11.93
CA PRO A 974 21.53 11.31 -11.12
C PRO A 974 20.60 12.18 -11.98
N ASN A 975 19.31 12.13 -11.69
CA ASN A 975 18.30 13.02 -12.24
C ASN A 975 17.30 13.45 -11.15
N ILE A 976 16.20 14.10 -11.55
CA ILE A 976 15.15 14.55 -10.61
C ILE A 976 14.49 13.40 -9.82
N TRP A 977 14.49 12.20 -10.38
CA TRP A 977 13.97 10.98 -9.78
C TRP A 977 15.00 10.25 -8.91
N GLY A 978 16.27 10.64 -9.00
CA GLY A 978 17.41 10.02 -8.31
C GLY A 978 18.21 9.09 -9.23
N ALA A 979 19.06 8.26 -8.63
CA ALA A 979 19.80 7.20 -9.34
C ALA A 979 20.03 6.03 -8.40
N CYS A 980 20.44 4.90 -8.96
CA CYS A 980 20.77 3.69 -8.21
C CYS A 980 22.23 3.27 -8.40
N SER A 981 22.69 2.36 -7.54
CA SER A 981 23.91 1.60 -7.82
C SER A 981 23.66 0.72 -9.04
N TRP A 982 24.43 0.95 -10.11
CA TRP A 982 24.19 0.41 -11.44
C TRP A 982 25.10 -0.76 -11.79
N ASN A 983 24.56 -1.73 -12.52
CA ASN A 983 25.27 -2.82 -13.16
C ASN A 983 24.84 -2.94 -14.62
N ASP A 984 25.80 -2.98 -15.55
CA ASP A 984 25.50 -3.09 -16.98
C ASP A 984 24.91 -4.48 -17.35
N ASP A 985 25.07 -5.50 -16.52
CA ASP A 985 24.48 -6.83 -16.71
C ASP A 985 23.02 -6.90 -16.22
N TYR A 986 22.19 -7.65 -16.94
CA TYR A 986 20.76 -7.77 -16.66
C TYR A 986 20.48 -8.63 -15.44
N CYS A 987 19.55 -8.17 -14.60
CA CYS A 987 18.89 -8.95 -13.58
C CYS A 987 17.49 -9.39 -14.03
N PHE A 988 17.25 -10.70 -13.98
CA PHE A 988 15.95 -11.32 -14.25
C PHE A 988 15.42 -12.03 -13.00
N VAL A 989 14.11 -11.98 -12.79
CA VAL A 989 13.44 -12.85 -11.82
C VAL A 989 13.14 -14.18 -12.50
N GLU A 990 13.35 -15.29 -11.79
CA GLU A 990 13.07 -16.64 -12.29
C GLU A 990 11.57 -16.75 -12.68
N PHE A 991 11.26 -17.50 -13.75
CA PHE A 991 9.89 -17.71 -14.22
C PHE A 991 9.66 -19.19 -14.50
N GLY A 992 8.72 -19.81 -13.80
CA GLY A 992 8.63 -21.26 -13.80
C GLY A 992 7.87 -21.88 -12.63
N ILE A 993 8.06 -23.19 -12.47
CA ILE A 993 7.43 -24.01 -11.42
C ILE A 993 8.29 -25.26 -11.14
N ARG A 994 8.41 -25.68 -9.87
CA ARG A 994 9.10 -26.93 -9.46
C ARG A 994 8.14 -27.88 -8.75
N VAL A 995 8.40 -29.17 -8.91
CA VAL A 995 7.61 -30.31 -8.38
C VAL A 995 8.42 -31.21 -7.50
#